data_AF-A0A1V6HRD4-F1
#
_entry.id   AF-A0A1V6HRD4-F1
#
_cell.length_a   1.000
_cell.length_b   1.000
_cell.length_c   1.000
_cell.angle_alpha   90.00
_cell.angle_beta   90.00
_cell.angle_gamma   90.00
#
_symmetry.space_group_name_H-M   'P 1'
#
loop_
_entity.id
_entity.type
_entity.pdbx_description
1 polymer ?
#
loop_
_entity_poly.entity_id
_entity_poly.type
_entity_poly.pdbx_seq_one_letter_code
_entity_poly.pdbx_strand_id
1 'polypeptide(L)'
;MRSELKIGRWLGLALMIVVIGCSSFATLRQAQIAEQRGDWDTAVLHYLDLTRRDPGNARYKAALMRAKITAAQTHFERGKRFHEAGVFERALVEYQQAVQLDPTNQYAAVELDRVREQIATARAAEPAPLTLDEMKARTRGASAQPPVLNPRSKEPISLNFPKPVSIFDIYRALGKAYGINVLFDPNLRDQNIAIELAEVTAQDALEILMRAAGHFYKVVDEHSIIVAADNPQNRRTYEDLVIQTFFLSNAEVKDVMNMLRGLIGTKSATPIEALNAIAIRDTADKVKVAQRIIESVDKSKAEVVVDVELIQVNTTKLLDLGVSLSGYQIGQSLDFGGEGPIRFSDLQNINRQSWALTVPSILYDFVKTNSDAQLLAKPQVRITEGEKANLHIGDKVPVPMTSFNTAGTIGGNIVPITSFQYQDVGIRIQIEPRVHHNKEITLKLKIEVSQITGYISGSGGQSQPIIGTRNIESTIRLKDGETNFLAGLIRTDETKAESGLPGLSELPLIGYLFGKTRTEAQRTDVLLTLTPHIIRTPSIRESDLLPVWVGTEQNITFRGGSPRVESDAEGPFDEEAGASPEEVQEKIRERLQRLPRGLQPGVGVGGNPPAQPESPPGTELVPGLPPADSFGKPEPEPTAPPDEPVANLEPAARESGRWALAGSDDEVTLGFAAERLRLAAGEEIELALTVETARPVSHLPLVVVYDPAHVEVVAVAAGEFLGGAGEREVLADLSHPGEIWLGASRLGDRPAVAGRGTVAVLRLRAREAGTTELAIDSAAPLGPDLAPRPVRVLPARLLIGTTEPPRGPRTPTEWL
;
A
#
# COMPACT_ATOMS: atom_id res chain seq x y z
N MET A 1 28.73 31.61 -70.73
CA MET A 1 27.88 31.44 -69.51
C MET A 1 28.73 31.51 -68.24
N ARG A 2 29.21 32.69 -67.82
CA ARG A 2 29.94 32.87 -66.55
C ARG A 2 29.74 34.26 -65.88
N SER A 3 28.84 35.10 -66.40
CA SER A 3 28.57 36.45 -65.88
C SER A 3 27.23 36.60 -65.12
N GLU A 4 26.29 35.65 -65.26
CA GLU A 4 24.94 35.74 -64.66
C GLU A 4 24.91 35.39 -63.16
N LEU A 5 25.90 34.67 -62.62
CA LEU A 5 25.84 34.14 -61.25
C LEU A 5 26.28 35.13 -60.14
N LYS A 6 26.82 36.30 -60.50
CA LYS A 6 27.31 37.27 -59.50
C LYS A 6 26.27 38.30 -59.05
N ILE A 7 25.23 38.56 -59.83
CA ILE A 7 24.19 39.54 -59.50
C ILE A 7 23.13 38.94 -58.55
N GLY A 8 22.79 37.66 -58.70
CA GLY A 8 21.85 36.95 -57.81
C GLY A 8 22.33 36.81 -56.36
N ARG A 9 23.65 36.68 -56.12
CA ARG A 9 24.21 36.56 -54.76
C ARG A 9 24.17 37.87 -53.97
N TRP A 10 24.24 39.03 -54.62
CA TRP A 10 24.11 40.33 -53.95
C TRP A 10 22.65 40.71 -53.71
N LEU A 11 21.73 40.35 -54.62
CA LEU A 11 20.30 40.57 -54.44
C LEU A 11 19.72 39.71 -53.30
N GLY A 12 20.15 38.44 -53.18
CA GLY A 12 19.74 37.55 -52.08
C GLY A 12 20.27 37.96 -50.71
N LEU A 13 21.49 38.54 -50.65
CA LEU A 13 22.07 39.02 -49.40
C LEU A 13 21.40 40.33 -48.93
N ALA A 14 21.03 41.22 -49.86
CA ALA A 14 20.29 42.44 -49.55
C ALA A 14 18.85 42.15 -49.07
N LEU A 15 18.18 41.14 -49.65
CA LEU A 15 16.84 40.72 -49.23
C LEU A 15 16.84 40.09 -47.82
N MET A 16 17.89 39.34 -47.46
CA MET A 16 18.08 38.78 -46.10
C MET A 16 18.30 39.86 -45.03
N ILE A 17 19.03 40.94 -45.33
CA ILE A 17 19.29 42.03 -44.38
C ILE A 17 18.02 42.88 -44.12
N VAL A 18 17.13 43.02 -45.11
CA VAL A 18 15.87 43.78 -44.98
C VAL A 18 14.81 43.01 -44.17
N VAL A 19 14.75 41.68 -44.27
CA VAL A 19 13.77 40.86 -43.53
C VAL A 19 14.11 40.75 -42.03
N ILE A 20 15.39 40.78 -41.65
CA ILE A 20 15.83 40.74 -40.24
C ILE A 20 15.58 42.09 -39.52
N GLY A 21 15.53 43.20 -40.26
CA GLY A 21 15.24 44.54 -39.70
C GLY A 21 13.76 44.79 -39.37
N CYS A 22 12.81 44.17 -40.07
CA CYS A 22 11.38 44.47 -39.95
C CYS A 22 10.73 43.91 -38.67
N SER A 23 11.16 42.75 -38.17
CA SER A 23 10.54 42.13 -36.99
C SER A 23 10.90 42.85 -35.68
N SER A 24 12.16 43.28 -35.55
CA SER A 24 12.65 44.05 -34.39
C SER A 24 12.08 45.47 -34.37
N PHE A 25 11.81 46.06 -35.53
CA PHE A 25 11.18 47.38 -35.62
C PHE A 25 9.70 47.34 -35.20
N ALA A 26 8.98 46.28 -35.60
CA ALA A 26 7.57 46.09 -35.22
C ALA A 26 7.39 45.90 -33.71
N THR A 27 8.22 45.04 -33.08
CA THR A 27 8.18 44.81 -31.62
C THR A 27 8.62 46.03 -30.83
N LEU A 28 9.60 46.80 -31.32
CA LEU A 28 9.99 48.08 -30.70
C LEU A 28 8.85 49.10 -30.72
N ARG A 29 8.12 49.20 -31.84
CA ARG A 29 6.95 50.07 -31.94
C ARG A 29 5.84 49.64 -30.98
N GLN A 30 5.61 48.33 -30.83
CA GLN A 30 4.65 47.79 -29.86
C GLN A 30 5.06 48.10 -28.42
N ALA A 31 6.34 47.93 -28.08
CA ALA A 31 6.87 48.28 -26.75
C ALA A 31 6.66 49.78 -26.43
N GLN A 32 6.92 50.67 -27.39
CA GLN A 32 6.71 52.11 -27.24
C GLN A 32 5.22 52.46 -27.11
N ILE A 33 4.33 51.78 -27.82
CA ILE A 33 2.89 51.97 -27.69
C ILE A 33 2.40 51.51 -26.32
N ALA A 34 2.88 50.38 -25.81
CA ALA A 34 2.55 49.89 -24.47
C ALA A 34 3.01 50.88 -23.38
N GLU A 35 4.24 51.39 -23.51
CA GLU A 35 4.79 52.44 -22.64
C GLU A 35 3.95 53.74 -22.68
N GLN A 36 3.52 54.19 -23.87
CA GLN A 36 2.65 55.37 -24.00
C GLN A 36 1.25 55.17 -23.41
N ARG A 37 0.77 53.92 -23.36
CA ARG A 37 -0.53 53.55 -22.76
C ARG A 37 -0.44 53.34 -21.24
N GLY A 38 0.76 53.36 -20.66
CA GLY A 38 0.98 53.02 -19.26
C GLY A 38 0.81 51.53 -18.94
N ASP A 39 0.80 50.67 -19.96
CA ASP A 39 0.80 49.21 -19.80
C ASP A 39 2.24 48.71 -19.71
N TRP A 40 2.80 48.85 -18.51
CA TRP A 40 4.20 48.58 -18.24
C TRP A 40 4.52 47.09 -18.26
N ASP A 41 3.56 46.22 -17.97
CA ASP A 41 3.74 44.76 -17.96
C ASP A 41 3.96 44.25 -19.40
N THR A 42 3.11 44.69 -20.32
CA THR A 42 3.26 44.40 -21.75
C THR A 42 4.53 45.04 -22.32
N ALA A 43 4.88 46.25 -21.87
CA ALA A 43 6.13 46.90 -22.29
C ALA A 43 7.38 46.11 -21.85
N VAL A 44 7.42 45.61 -20.61
CA VAL A 44 8.51 44.76 -20.10
C VAL A 44 8.66 43.50 -20.95
N LEU A 45 7.56 42.83 -21.30
CA LEU A 45 7.59 41.62 -22.15
C LEU A 45 8.19 41.91 -23.53
N HIS A 46 7.76 42.97 -24.21
CA HIS A 46 8.29 43.33 -25.53
C HIS A 46 9.76 43.79 -25.47
N TYR A 47 10.16 44.56 -24.45
CA TYR A 47 11.56 44.94 -24.27
C TYR A 47 12.47 43.77 -23.87
N LEU A 48 11.92 42.77 -23.17
CA LEU A 48 12.62 41.52 -22.85
C LEU A 48 12.90 40.70 -24.13
N ASP A 49 11.90 40.55 -25.00
CA ASP A 49 12.06 39.89 -26.31
C ASP A 49 13.11 40.61 -27.19
N LEU A 50 13.05 41.95 -27.25
CA LEU A 50 14.05 42.77 -27.94
C LEU A 50 15.47 42.56 -27.40
N THR A 51 15.62 42.52 -26.07
CA THR A 51 16.92 42.32 -25.42
C THR A 51 17.45 40.90 -25.59
N ARG A 52 16.57 39.90 -25.67
CA ARG A 52 16.96 38.50 -25.98
C ARG A 52 17.45 38.34 -27.42
N ARG A 53 16.79 39.00 -28.38
CA ARG A 53 17.18 38.96 -29.80
C ARG A 53 18.48 39.71 -30.08
N ASP A 54 18.69 40.85 -29.41
CA ASP A 54 19.93 41.63 -29.52
C ASP A 54 20.49 41.98 -28.13
N PRO A 55 21.28 41.06 -27.52
CA PRO A 55 21.89 41.27 -26.21
C PRO A 55 22.98 42.34 -26.20
N GLY A 56 23.47 42.80 -27.36
CA GLY A 56 24.52 43.83 -27.46
C GLY A 56 23.98 45.25 -27.36
N ASN A 57 22.67 45.44 -27.54
CA ASN A 57 22.06 46.75 -27.67
C ASN A 57 21.79 47.44 -26.32
N ALA A 58 22.63 48.42 -25.98
CA ALA A 58 22.51 49.19 -24.74
C ALA A 58 21.16 49.93 -24.63
N ARG A 59 20.52 50.31 -25.74
CA ARG A 59 19.26 51.05 -25.75
C ARG A 59 18.08 50.18 -25.32
N TYR A 60 18.03 48.91 -25.75
CA TYR A 60 16.98 47.97 -25.34
C TYR A 60 17.13 47.58 -23.88
N LYS A 61 18.35 47.37 -23.40
CA LYS A 61 18.63 47.12 -21.98
C LYS A 61 18.20 48.29 -21.10
N ALA A 62 18.53 49.52 -21.49
CA ALA A 62 18.12 50.72 -20.75
C ALA A 62 16.59 50.88 -20.72
N ALA A 63 15.91 50.64 -21.85
CA ALA A 63 14.45 50.69 -21.93
C ALA A 63 13.76 49.59 -21.10
N LEU A 64 14.31 48.36 -21.13
CA LEU A 64 13.84 47.25 -20.30
C LEU A 64 13.98 47.57 -18.80
N MET A 65 15.13 48.10 -18.38
CA MET A 65 15.35 48.48 -16.97
C MET A 65 14.35 49.55 -16.52
N ARG A 66 14.11 50.58 -17.34
CA ARG A 66 13.11 51.62 -17.06
C ARG A 66 11.70 51.03 -16.96
N ALA A 67 11.31 50.19 -17.92
CA ALA A 67 10.00 49.55 -17.94
C ALA A 67 9.80 48.66 -16.69
N LYS A 68 10.82 47.89 -16.29
CA LYS A 68 10.79 47.05 -15.09
C LYS A 68 10.62 47.85 -13.81
N ILE A 69 11.39 48.92 -13.61
CA ILE A 69 11.28 49.78 -12.42
C ILE A 69 9.87 50.41 -12.35
N THR A 70 9.34 50.86 -13.49
CA THR A 70 8.02 51.51 -13.52
C THR A 70 6.90 50.48 -13.30
N ALA A 71 6.99 49.30 -13.92
CA ALA A 71 6.06 48.20 -13.66
C ALA A 71 6.09 47.78 -12.17
N ALA A 72 7.29 47.67 -11.58
CA ALA A 72 7.46 47.35 -10.17
C ALA A 72 6.78 48.37 -9.26
N GLN A 73 6.90 49.67 -9.57
CA GLN A 73 6.19 50.73 -8.85
C GLN A 73 4.67 50.60 -8.98
N THR A 74 4.16 50.28 -10.17
CA THR A 74 2.71 50.10 -10.36
C THR A 74 2.15 48.90 -9.58
N HIS A 75 2.89 47.79 -9.55
CA HIS A 75 2.53 46.62 -8.75
C HIS A 75 2.62 46.90 -7.24
N PHE A 76 3.64 47.65 -6.80
CA PHE A 76 3.75 48.07 -5.41
C PHE A 76 2.54 48.91 -4.95
N GLU A 77 2.11 49.88 -5.76
CA GLU A 77 0.93 50.70 -5.46
C GLU A 77 -0.38 49.90 -5.48
N ARG A 78 -0.52 48.92 -6.38
CA ARG A 78 -1.67 47.99 -6.38
C ARG A 78 -1.67 47.10 -5.13
N GLY A 79 -0.51 46.56 -4.76
CA GLY A 79 -0.31 45.77 -3.55
C GLY A 79 -0.71 46.55 -2.31
N LYS A 80 -0.29 47.82 -2.22
CA LYS A 80 -0.68 48.73 -1.13
C LYS A 80 -2.18 48.95 -1.04
N ARG A 81 -2.86 49.15 -2.17
CA ARG A 81 -4.33 49.28 -2.18
C ARG A 81 -5.05 48.01 -1.72
N PHE A 82 -4.60 46.83 -2.14
CA PHE A 82 -5.19 45.57 -1.68
C PHE A 82 -4.91 45.31 -0.21
N HIS A 83 -3.73 45.71 0.26
CA HIS A 83 -3.32 45.62 1.66
C HIS A 83 -4.21 46.51 2.55
N GLU A 84 -4.42 47.77 2.15
CA GLU A 84 -5.33 48.70 2.81
C GLU A 84 -6.80 48.24 2.75
N ALA A 85 -7.19 47.52 1.69
CA ALA A 85 -8.51 46.91 1.55
C ALA A 85 -8.70 45.61 2.35
N GLY A 86 -7.66 45.13 3.06
CA GLY A 86 -7.70 43.89 3.84
C GLY A 86 -7.71 42.60 3.01
N VAL A 87 -7.45 42.69 1.69
CA VAL A 87 -7.39 41.52 0.79
C VAL A 87 -5.94 41.05 0.67
N PHE A 88 -5.41 40.50 1.77
CA PHE A 88 -3.99 40.18 1.93
C PHE A 88 -3.45 39.22 0.85
N GLU A 89 -4.24 38.23 0.42
CA GLU A 89 -3.82 37.27 -0.62
C GLU A 89 -3.56 37.95 -1.98
N ARG A 90 -4.34 38.99 -2.34
CA ARG A 90 -4.09 39.76 -3.57
C ARG A 90 -2.93 40.74 -3.41
N ALA A 91 -2.81 41.35 -2.23
CA ALA A 91 -1.69 42.23 -1.90
C ALA A 91 -0.35 41.48 -1.99
N LEU A 92 -0.32 40.23 -1.52
CA LEU A 92 0.85 39.35 -1.59
C LEU A 92 1.36 39.19 -3.03
N VAL A 93 0.47 38.85 -3.96
CA VAL A 93 0.84 38.60 -5.37
C VAL A 93 1.41 39.87 -6.02
N GLU A 94 0.76 41.02 -5.79
CA GLU A 94 1.21 42.29 -6.35
C GLU A 94 2.57 42.73 -5.77
N TYR A 95 2.79 42.58 -4.45
CA TYR A 95 4.09 42.86 -3.84
C TYR A 95 5.18 41.90 -4.31
N GLN A 96 4.86 40.62 -4.54
CA GLN A 96 5.80 39.66 -5.15
C GLN A 96 6.21 40.08 -6.55
N GLN A 97 5.26 40.49 -7.39
CA GLN A 97 5.54 40.98 -8.75
C GLN A 97 6.42 42.23 -8.71
N ALA A 98 6.16 43.16 -7.78
CA ALA A 98 7.00 44.34 -7.57
C ALA A 98 8.47 43.98 -7.24
N VAL A 99 8.69 43.05 -6.31
CA VAL A 99 10.04 42.60 -5.92
C VAL A 99 10.73 41.80 -7.03
N GLN A 100 10.00 41.01 -7.82
CA GLN A 100 10.57 40.27 -8.95
C GLN A 100 11.00 41.18 -10.10
N LEU A 101 10.23 42.25 -10.36
CA LEU A 101 10.53 43.21 -11.41
C LEU A 101 11.67 44.15 -11.03
N ASP A 102 11.71 44.59 -9.77
CA ASP A 102 12.81 45.39 -9.19
C ASP A 102 13.26 44.83 -7.83
N PRO A 103 14.28 43.94 -7.84
CA PRO A 103 14.85 43.39 -6.61
C PRO A 103 15.55 44.43 -5.72
N THR A 104 15.83 45.63 -6.22
CA THR A 104 16.48 46.69 -5.43
C THR A 104 15.49 47.49 -4.59
N ASN A 105 14.18 47.32 -4.82
CA ASN A 105 13.14 48.00 -4.07
C ASN A 105 12.92 47.37 -2.67
N GLN A 106 13.67 47.88 -1.69
CA GLN A 106 13.59 47.42 -0.30
C GLN A 106 12.20 47.64 0.34
N TYR A 107 11.45 48.67 -0.07
CA TYR A 107 10.12 48.94 0.47
C TYR A 107 9.11 47.86 0.07
N ALA A 108 9.14 47.40 -1.19
CA ALA A 108 8.30 46.31 -1.66
C ALA A 108 8.61 44.99 -0.94
N ALA A 109 9.89 44.72 -0.63
CA ALA A 109 10.30 43.54 0.12
C ALA A 109 9.77 43.55 1.57
N VAL A 110 9.84 44.70 2.26
CA VAL A 110 9.35 44.83 3.64
C VAL A 110 7.83 44.66 3.72
N GLU A 111 7.07 45.27 2.81
CA GLU A 111 5.61 45.11 2.80
C GLU A 111 5.17 43.70 2.39
N LEU A 112 5.91 43.04 1.49
CA LEU A 112 5.71 41.65 1.17
C LEU A 112 5.81 40.75 2.41
N ASP A 113 6.85 40.94 3.23
CA ASP A 113 7.07 40.15 4.43
C ASP A 113 6.01 40.45 5.51
N ARG A 114 5.59 41.72 5.64
CA ARG A 114 4.49 42.11 6.53
C ARG A 114 3.17 41.44 6.13
N VAL A 115 2.83 41.41 4.84
CA VAL A 115 1.62 40.73 4.35
C VAL A 115 1.69 39.23 4.59
N ARG A 116 2.85 38.60 4.39
CA ARG A 116 3.05 37.17 4.70
C ARG A 116 2.78 36.86 6.18
N GLU A 117 3.30 37.69 7.07
CA GLU A 117 3.07 37.55 8.51
C GLU A 117 1.57 37.72 8.85
N GLN A 118 0.90 38.71 8.25
CA GLN A 118 -0.54 38.91 8.45
C GLN A 118 -1.38 37.73 7.94
N ILE A 119 -1.03 37.14 6.79
CA ILE A 119 -1.69 35.91 6.30
C ILE A 119 -1.43 34.74 7.26
N ALA A 120 -0.20 34.59 7.76
CA ALA A 120 0.14 33.53 8.70
C ALA A 120 -0.62 33.66 10.03
N THR A 121 -0.72 34.88 10.57
CA THR A 121 -1.51 35.14 11.79
C THR A 121 -3.01 34.96 11.58
N ALA A 122 -3.55 35.37 10.43
CA ALA A 122 -4.95 35.14 10.08
C ALA A 122 -5.28 33.64 9.95
N ARG A 123 -4.42 32.86 9.29
CA ARG A 123 -4.56 31.39 9.19
C ARG A 123 -4.39 30.69 10.54
N ALA A 124 -3.54 31.21 11.42
CA ALA A 124 -3.39 30.69 12.78
C ALA A 124 -4.58 31.02 13.69
N ALA A 125 -5.33 32.09 13.39
CA ALA A 125 -6.52 32.51 14.13
C ALA A 125 -7.81 31.81 13.66
N GLU A 126 -7.83 31.20 12.47
CA GLU A 126 -8.92 30.34 12.05
C GLU A 126 -8.92 29.07 12.91
N PRO A 127 -10.01 28.75 13.63
CA PRO A 127 -10.10 27.50 14.36
C PRO A 127 -10.02 26.37 13.34
N ALA A 128 -8.98 25.53 13.48
CA ALA A 128 -8.83 24.34 12.65
C ALA A 128 -10.15 23.56 12.63
N PRO A 129 -10.55 22.99 11.47
CA PRO A 129 -11.72 22.12 11.43
C PRO A 129 -11.54 21.05 12.50
N LEU A 130 -12.53 20.94 13.38
CA LEU A 130 -12.51 19.98 14.48
C LEU A 130 -12.20 18.60 13.93
N THR A 131 -11.18 17.96 14.48
CA THR A 131 -10.87 16.59 14.12
C THR A 131 -12.04 15.69 14.48
N LEU A 132 -12.22 14.58 13.76
CA LEU A 132 -13.28 13.62 14.06
C LEU A 132 -13.24 13.16 15.53
N ASP A 133 -12.04 13.02 16.09
CA ASP A 133 -11.82 12.65 17.49
C ASP A 133 -12.28 13.74 18.48
N GLU A 134 -12.09 15.02 18.15
CA GLU A 134 -12.61 16.14 18.94
C GLU A 134 -14.13 16.24 18.85
N MET A 135 -14.71 16.00 17.68
CA MET A 135 -16.16 15.94 17.49
C MET A 135 -16.78 14.79 18.30
N LYS A 136 -16.18 13.59 18.24
CA LYS A 136 -16.53 12.43 19.08
C LYS A 136 -16.44 12.79 20.57
N ALA A 137 -15.36 13.45 20.99
CA ALA A 137 -15.15 13.82 22.40
C ALA A 137 -16.21 14.81 22.92
N ARG A 138 -16.58 15.82 22.14
CA ARG A 138 -17.64 16.78 22.49
C ARG A 138 -19.03 16.15 22.56
N THR A 139 -19.33 15.19 21.69
CA THR A 139 -20.64 14.56 21.61
C THR A 139 -20.88 13.46 22.65
N ARG A 140 -19.83 12.97 23.34
CA ARG A 140 -19.99 11.97 24.44
C ARG A 140 -21.00 12.39 25.52
N GLY A 141 -21.17 13.69 25.77
CA GLY A 141 -22.13 14.21 26.75
C GLY A 141 -23.55 14.44 26.21
N ALA A 142 -23.74 14.45 24.89
CA ALA A 142 -24.97 14.88 24.23
C ALA A 142 -25.85 13.74 23.69
N SER A 143 -25.46 12.48 23.91
CA SER A 143 -26.27 11.32 23.50
C SER A 143 -27.69 11.44 24.07
N ALA A 144 -28.70 11.11 23.25
CA ALA A 144 -30.08 10.99 23.69
C ALA A 144 -30.15 10.00 24.86
N GLN A 145 -30.22 10.52 26.08
CA GLN A 145 -30.32 9.68 27.27
C GLN A 145 -31.73 9.09 27.28
N PRO A 146 -31.89 7.78 27.51
CA PRO A 146 -33.23 7.22 27.71
C PRO A 146 -33.90 7.95 28.89
N PRO A 147 -35.24 8.02 28.91
CA PRO A 147 -35.96 8.61 30.03
C PRO A 147 -35.49 7.93 31.33
N VAL A 148 -34.88 8.71 32.21
CA VAL A 148 -34.40 8.24 33.51
C VAL A 148 -35.52 8.46 34.51
N LEU A 149 -35.84 7.40 35.26
CA LEU A 149 -36.81 7.50 36.35
C LEU A 149 -36.28 8.47 37.41
N ASN A 150 -37.04 9.52 37.73
CA ASN A 150 -36.70 10.51 38.74
C ASN A 150 -37.73 10.45 39.88
N PRO A 151 -37.51 9.59 40.89
CA PRO A 151 -38.43 9.46 42.01
C PRO A 151 -38.50 10.76 42.82
N ARG A 152 -39.66 11.05 43.40
CA ARG A 152 -39.90 12.27 44.19
C ARG A 152 -39.03 12.37 45.45
N SER A 153 -38.54 11.24 45.95
CA SER A 153 -37.58 11.16 47.07
C SER A 153 -36.47 10.16 46.72
N LYS A 154 -35.24 10.48 47.13
CA LYS A 154 -34.06 9.61 47.03
C LYS A 154 -33.68 8.99 48.38
N GLU A 155 -34.49 9.21 49.42
CA GLU A 155 -34.24 8.67 50.75
C GLU A 155 -34.38 7.15 50.75
N PRO A 156 -33.51 6.41 51.48
CA PRO A 156 -33.60 4.96 51.57
C PRO A 156 -34.84 4.54 52.35
N ILE A 157 -35.46 3.44 51.93
CA ILE A 157 -36.64 2.87 52.61
C ILE A 157 -36.37 1.44 53.04
N SER A 158 -36.98 1.05 54.16
CA SER A 158 -37.03 -0.34 54.61
C SER A 158 -38.44 -0.89 54.37
N LEU A 159 -38.54 -1.95 53.57
CA LEU A 159 -39.78 -2.66 53.26
C LEU A 159 -39.74 -4.03 53.91
N ASN A 160 -40.70 -4.31 54.79
CA ASN A 160 -40.77 -5.59 55.48
C ASN A 160 -42.11 -6.28 55.21
N PHE A 161 -42.09 -7.33 54.38
CA PHE A 161 -43.22 -8.19 54.08
C PHE A 161 -42.89 -9.63 54.48
N PRO A 162 -43.01 -9.98 55.77
CA PRO A 162 -42.58 -11.28 56.30
C PRO A 162 -43.54 -12.42 55.94
N LYS A 163 -44.74 -12.09 55.46
CA LYS A 163 -45.70 -13.04 54.89
C LYS A 163 -45.77 -12.83 53.38
N PRO A 164 -46.01 -13.88 52.58
CA PRO A 164 -46.15 -13.73 51.13
C PRO A 164 -47.30 -12.77 50.77
N VAL A 165 -46.98 -11.67 50.08
CA VAL A 165 -47.93 -10.67 49.58
C VAL A 165 -47.89 -10.65 48.05
N SER A 166 -49.01 -10.27 47.42
CA SER A 166 -49.08 -10.04 45.97
C SER A 166 -47.99 -9.07 45.51
N ILE A 167 -47.25 -9.46 44.48
CA ILE A 167 -46.17 -8.64 43.94
C ILE A 167 -46.69 -7.33 43.34
N PHE A 168 -47.93 -7.33 42.83
CA PHE A 168 -48.57 -6.12 42.31
C PHE A 168 -48.84 -5.10 43.41
N ASP A 169 -49.23 -5.56 44.59
CA ASP A 169 -49.42 -4.69 45.76
C ASP A 169 -48.08 -4.12 46.25
N ILE A 170 -47.01 -4.93 46.23
CA ILE A 170 -45.66 -4.49 46.59
C ILE A 170 -45.18 -3.40 45.61
N TYR A 171 -45.35 -3.59 44.30
CA TYR A 171 -44.97 -2.57 43.32
C TYR A 171 -45.80 -1.29 43.45
N ARG A 172 -47.12 -1.40 43.69
CA ARG A 172 -47.97 -0.21 43.94
C ARG A 172 -47.60 0.51 45.22
N ALA A 173 -47.22 -0.22 46.28
CA ALA A 173 -46.74 0.36 47.53
C ALA A 173 -45.43 1.12 47.32
N LEU A 174 -44.47 0.52 46.59
CA LEU A 174 -43.21 1.16 46.22
C LEU A 174 -43.45 2.40 45.35
N GLY A 175 -44.31 2.29 44.34
CA GLY A 175 -44.71 3.40 43.47
C GLY A 175 -45.34 4.55 44.25
N LYS A 176 -46.24 4.26 45.20
CA LYS A 176 -46.84 5.29 46.07
C LYS A 176 -45.81 5.96 46.98
N ALA A 177 -44.86 5.20 47.54
CA ALA A 177 -43.83 5.73 48.42
C ALA A 177 -42.89 6.71 47.67
N TYR A 178 -42.54 6.41 46.43
CA TYR A 178 -41.59 7.19 45.63
C TYR A 178 -42.24 8.13 44.59
N GLY A 179 -43.57 8.15 44.51
CA GLY A 179 -44.31 8.98 43.56
C GLY A 179 -44.20 8.51 42.11
N ILE A 180 -44.03 7.20 41.89
CA ILE A 180 -43.94 6.55 40.58
C ILE A 180 -45.24 5.82 40.29
N ASN A 181 -45.81 6.05 39.10
CA ASN A 181 -46.96 5.32 38.59
C ASN A 181 -46.51 3.98 37.97
N VAL A 182 -47.11 2.88 38.42
CA VAL A 182 -46.76 1.52 37.96
C VAL A 182 -47.88 0.97 37.10
N LEU A 183 -47.57 0.71 35.85
CA LEU A 183 -48.42 0.04 34.87
C LEU A 183 -47.97 -1.42 34.73
N PHE A 184 -48.90 -2.34 34.47
CA PHE A 184 -48.60 -3.76 34.33
C PHE A 184 -48.95 -4.23 32.92
N ASP A 185 -48.11 -5.08 32.34
CA ASP A 185 -48.44 -5.79 31.11
C ASP A 185 -49.69 -6.67 31.31
N PRO A 186 -50.63 -6.72 30.34
CA PRO A 186 -51.85 -7.51 30.47
C PRO A 186 -51.65 -9.01 30.70
N ASN A 187 -50.50 -9.56 30.27
CA ASN A 187 -50.17 -10.97 30.41
C ASN A 187 -49.30 -11.26 31.64
N LEU A 188 -48.97 -10.25 32.45
CA LEU A 188 -48.20 -10.42 33.67
C LEU A 188 -49.01 -11.19 34.71
N ARG A 189 -48.43 -12.26 35.25
CA ARG A 189 -49.05 -13.06 36.30
C ARG A 189 -48.67 -12.52 37.66
N ASP A 190 -49.64 -12.42 38.55
CA ASP A 190 -49.42 -12.08 39.94
C ASP A 190 -48.87 -13.30 40.72
N GLN A 191 -47.97 -13.05 41.65
CA GLN A 191 -47.32 -14.07 42.48
C GLN A 191 -47.07 -13.54 43.88
N ASN A 192 -47.14 -14.44 44.87
CA ASN A 192 -46.94 -14.06 46.26
C ASN A 192 -45.46 -14.22 46.64
N ILE A 193 -44.82 -13.13 47.04
CA ILE A 193 -43.42 -13.11 47.45
C ILE A 193 -43.32 -12.56 48.87
N ALA A 194 -42.48 -13.17 49.71
CA ALA A 194 -42.04 -12.59 50.97
C ALA A 194 -40.70 -11.91 50.73
N ILE A 195 -40.58 -10.65 51.13
CA ILE A 195 -39.34 -9.89 50.91
C ILE A 195 -39.09 -8.93 52.07
N GLU A 196 -37.83 -8.86 52.46
CA GLU A 196 -37.33 -7.94 53.48
C GLU A 196 -36.19 -7.15 52.85
N LEU A 197 -36.38 -5.83 52.75
CA LEU A 197 -35.39 -4.88 52.26
C LEU A 197 -35.15 -3.86 53.36
N ALA A 198 -33.90 -3.62 53.71
CA ALA A 198 -33.51 -2.64 54.72
C ALA A 198 -32.61 -1.58 54.08
N GLU A 199 -32.94 -0.30 54.28
CA GLU A 199 -32.13 0.85 53.86
C GLU A 199 -31.74 0.85 52.37
N VAL A 200 -32.65 0.42 51.49
CA VAL A 200 -32.40 0.39 50.04
C VAL A 200 -32.95 1.63 49.35
N THR A 201 -32.28 2.06 48.28
CA THR A 201 -32.81 3.12 47.42
C THR A 201 -34.01 2.61 46.63
N ALA A 202 -34.85 3.52 46.12
CA ALA A 202 -35.99 3.16 45.26
C ALA A 202 -35.59 2.29 44.06
N GLN A 203 -34.45 2.61 43.45
CA GLN A 203 -33.94 1.92 42.28
C GLN A 203 -33.48 0.51 42.65
N ASP A 204 -32.67 0.37 43.70
CA ASP A 204 -32.18 -0.93 44.15
C ASP A 204 -33.32 -1.83 44.61
N ALA A 205 -34.29 -1.27 45.36
CA ALA A 205 -35.48 -1.99 45.78
C ALA A 205 -36.27 -2.54 44.57
N LEU A 206 -36.48 -1.71 43.55
CA LEU A 206 -37.16 -2.11 42.32
C LEU A 206 -36.36 -3.19 41.57
N GLU A 207 -35.05 -3.03 41.41
CA GLU A 207 -34.20 -4.01 40.73
C GLU A 207 -34.16 -5.36 41.44
N ILE A 208 -34.06 -5.36 42.78
CA ILE A 208 -34.07 -6.57 43.59
C ILE A 208 -35.43 -7.28 43.46
N LEU A 209 -36.53 -6.54 43.57
CA LEU A 209 -37.89 -7.08 43.41
C LEU A 209 -38.11 -7.68 42.02
N MET A 210 -37.69 -6.95 40.98
CA MET A 210 -37.80 -7.38 39.59
C MET A 210 -37.01 -8.66 39.34
N ARG A 211 -35.78 -8.75 39.86
CA ARG A 211 -34.95 -9.95 39.75
C ARG A 211 -35.54 -11.13 40.52
N ALA A 212 -36.04 -10.90 41.74
CA ALA A 212 -36.69 -11.93 42.55
C ALA A 212 -37.98 -12.46 41.90
N ALA A 213 -38.72 -11.59 41.21
CA ALA A 213 -39.97 -11.94 40.56
C ALA A 213 -39.81 -12.44 39.10
N GLY A 214 -38.61 -12.30 38.50
CA GLY A 214 -38.41 -12.57 37.08
C GLY A 214 -39.15 -11.58 36.18
N HIS A 215 -39.17 -10.31 36.56
CA HIS A 215 -39.80 -9.22 35.83
C HIS A 215 -38.74 -8.20 35.40
N PHE A 216 -39.09 -7.34 34.45
CA PHE A 216 -38.33 -6.15 34.12
C PHE A 216 -39.27 -4.97 33.99
N TYR A 217 -38.71 -3.76 34.04
CA TYR A 217 -39.48 -2.54 33.85
C TYR A 217 -38.94 -1.70 32.71
N LYS A 218 -39.86 -0.98 32.06
CA LYS A 218 -39.57 0.09 31.10
C LYS A 218 -40.00 1.42 31.71
N VAL A 219 -39.12 2.42 31.68
CA VAL A 219 -39.47 3.80 32.03
C VAL A 219 -40.22 4.42 30.85
N VAL A 220 -41.43 4.91 31.09
CA VAL A 220 -42.26 5.59 30.07
C VAL A 220 -42.09 7.11 30.16
N ASP A 221 -42.09 7.64 31.37
CA ASP A 221 -41.75 9.03 31.68
C ASP A 221 -40.98 9.10 33.02
N GLU A 222 -40.56 10.30 33.43
CA GLU A 222 -39.79 10.52 34.67
C GLU A 222 -40.45 9.94 35.95
N HIS A 223 -41.76 9.72 35.95
CA HIS A 223 -42.58 9.26 37.06
C HIS A 223 -43.45 8.05 36.71
N SER A 224 -43.25 7.37 35.58
CA SER A 224 -44.07 6.21 35.22
C SER A 224 -43.27 5.06 34.62
N ILE A 225 -43.63 3.84 35.04
CA ILE A 225 -42.99 2.60 34.60
C ILE A 225 -44.03 1.57 34.14
N ILE A 226 -43.67 0.75 33.16
CA ILE A 226 -44.39 -0.47 32.78
C ILE A 226 -43.61 -1.68 33.28
N VAL A 227 -44.27 -2.59 33.98
CA VAL A 227 -43.70 -3.85 34.47
C VAL A 227 -44.18 -5.01 33.62
N ALA A 228 -43.25 -5.85 33.17
CA ALA A 228 -43.54 -7.01 32.33
C ALA A 228 -42.67 -8.21 32.76
N ALA A 229 -43.08 -9.42 32.37
CA ALA A 229 -42.32 -10.63 32.65
C ALA A 229 -41.03 -10.63 31.80
N ASP A 230 -39.91 -11.03 32.41
CA ASP A 230 -38.60 -11.09 31.74
C ASP A 230 -38.54 -12.26 30.75
N ASN A 231 -39.00 -12.01 29.52
CA ASN A 231 -38.92 -12.97 28.43
C ASN A 231 -38.55 -12.27 27.11
N PRO A 232 -38.01 -13.01 26.11
CA PRO A 232 -37.56 -12.43 24.84
C PRO A 232 -38.67 -11.70 24.06
N GLN A 233 -39.94 -12.11 24.24
CA GLN A 233 -41.06 -11.51 23.53
C GLN A 233 -41.42 -10.14 24.11
N ASN A 234 -41.53 -10.04 25.42
CA ASN A 234 -41.82 -8.78 26.11
C ASN A 234 -40.68 -7.79 25.95
N ARG A 235 -39.42 -8.25 25.99
CA ARG A 235 -38.26 -7.38 25.71
C ARG A 235 -38.29 -6.78 24.32
N ARG A 236 -38.64 -7.55 23.28
CA ARG A 236 -38.83 -7.01 21.92
C ARG A 236 -39.96 -5.99 21.80
N THR A 237 -41.00 -6.11 22.64
CA THR A 237 -42.16 -5.22 22.63
C THR A 237 -41.90 -3.93 23.39
N TYR A 238 -41.23 -4.02 24.54
CA TYR A 238 -41.09 -2.90 25.49
C TYR A 238 -39.70 -2.24 25.48
N GLU A 239 -38.61 -2.93 25.15
CA GLU A 239 -37.30 -2.29 25.09
C GLU A 239 -37.18 -1.38 23.88
N ASP A 240 -36.68 -0.17 24.12
CA ASP A 240 -36.40 0.78 23.04
C ASP A 240 -35.08 0.43 22.36
N LEU A 241 -35.10 0.43 21.03
CA LEU A 241 -33.92 0.28 20.20
C LEU A 241 -33.40 1.66 19.84
N VAL A 242 -32.09 1.84 19.97
CA VAL A 242 -31.39 3.03 19.51
C VAL A 242 -30.53 2.68 18.31
N ILE A 243 -30.46 3.59 17.35
CA ILE A 243 -29.54 3.50 16.22
C ILE A 243 -28.41 4.49 16.48
N GLN A 244 -27.18 3.99 16.54
CA GLN A 244 -25.99 4.83 16.64
C GLN A 244 -24.97 4.42 15.59
N THR A 245 -24.47 5.42 14.87
CA THR A 245 -23.41 5.24 13.88
C THR A 245 -22.07 5.57 14.52
N PHE A 246 -21.15 4.61 14.46
CA PHE A 246 -19.79 4.74 14.93
C PHE A 246 -18.83 4.85 13.75
N PHE A 247 -18.16 5.98 13.62
CA PHE A 247 -17.12 6.20 12.62
C PHE A 247 -15.80 5.66 13.13
N LEU A 248 -15.14 4.78 12.39
CA LEU A 248 -13.85 4.18 12.73
C LEU A 248 -12.72 4.96 12.07
N SER A 249 -11.62 5.14 12.80
CA SER A 249 -10.46 5.90 12.32
C SER A 249 -9.26 5.03 12.00
N ASN A 250 -9.10 3.91 12.70
CA ASN A 250 -7.92 3.04 12.63
C ASN A 250 -8.26 1.57 12.36
N ALA A 251 -9.39 1.08 12.91
CA ALA A 251 -9.81 -0.31 12.75
C ALA A 251 -10.65 -0.55 11.49
N GLU A 252 -10.60 -1.77 10.95
CA GLU A 252 -11.44 -2.19 9.83
C GLU A 252 -12.86 -2.51 10.29
N VAL A 253 -13.86 -2.03 9.54
CA VAL A 253 -15.29 -2.25 9.80
C VAL A 253 -15.63 -3.74 10.00
N LYS A 254 -15.06 -4.62 9.17
CA LYS A 254 -15.36 -6.06 9.17
C LYS A 254 -14.89 -6.75 10.44
N ASP A 255 -13.68 -6.45 10.88
CA ASP A 255 -13.09 -7.03 12.09
C ASP A 255 -13.87 -6.61 13.35
N VAL A 256 -14.15 -5.31 13.46
CA VAL A 256 -14.92 -4.75 14.58
C VAL A 256 -16.34 -5.35 14.60
N MET A 257 -16.99 -5.47 13.44
CA MET A 257 -18.32 -6.06 13.33
C MET A 257 -18.35 -7.54 13.74
N ASN A 258 -17.34 -8.32 13.36
CA ASN A 258 -17.23 -9.72 13.77
C ASN A 258 -16.99 -9.86 15.28
N MET A 259 -16.15 -8.97 15.85
CA MET A 259 -15.92 -8.91 17.30
C MET A 259 -17.20 -8.55 18.06
N LEU A 260 -17.97 -7.56 17.60
CA LEU A 260 -19.24 -7.18 18.23
C LEU A 260 -20.28 -8.30 18.16
N ARG A 261 -20.38 -9.01 17.03
CA ARG A 261 -21.26 -10.19 16.93
C ARG A 261 -20.88 -11.30 17.89
N GLY A 262 -19.58 -11.54 18.08
CA GLY A 262 -19.05 -12.56 18.99
C GLY A 262 -19.20 -12.20 20.47
N LEU A 263 -18.97 -10.94 20.85
CA LEU A 263 -18.94 -10.53 22.26
C LEU A 263 -20.31 -10.14 22.83
N ILE A 264 -21.13 -9.43 22.06
CA ILE A 264 -22.41 -8.89 22.56
C ILE A 264 -23.64 -9.46 21.81
N GLY A 265 -23.41 -10.41 20.90
CA GLY A 265 -24.50 -11.06 20.15
C GLY A 265 -25.30 -10.11 19.26
N THR A 266 -24.75 -8.95 18.89
CA THR A 266 -25.47 -7.95 18.10
C THR A 266 -25.70 -8.45 16.69
N LYS A 267 -26.97 -8.77 16.37
CA LYS A 267 -27.39 -9.23 15.04
C LYS A 267 -27.70 -8.09 14.08
N SER A 268 -27.88 -6.88 14.60
CA SER A 268 -28.36 -5.70 13.88
C SER A 268 -27.27 -4.63 13.72
N ALA A 269 -26.06 -5.05 13.35
CA ALA A 269 -24.96 -4.16 12.95
C ALA A 269 -24.80 -4.18 11.43
N THR A 270 -24.79 -3.00 10.81
CA THR A 270 -24.67 -2.80 9.37
C THR A 270 -23.41 -1.99 9.06
N PRO A 271 -22.51 -2.49 8.19
CA PRO A 271 -21.33 -1.76 7.76
C PRO A 271 -21.70 -0.68 6.74
N ILE A 272 -21.09 0.49 6.85
CA ILE A 272 -21.14 1.58 5.87
C ILE A 272 -19.70 1.78 5.37
N GLU A 273 -19.32 0.99 4.37
CA GLU A 273 -17.93 0.93 3.88
C GLU A 273 -17.45 2.29 3.32
N ALA A 274 -18.32 3.02 2.64
CA ALA A 274 -18.01 4.34 2.07
C ALA A 274 -17.57 5.39 3.11
N LEU A 275 -17.96 5.22 4.38
CA LEU A 275 -17.63 6.15 5.46
C LEU A 275 -16.76 5.52 6.56
N ASN A 276 -16.25 4.30 6.34
CA ASN A 276 -15.58 3.48 7.35
C ASN A 276 -16.33 3.48 8.69
N ALA A 277 -17.65 3.23 8.65
CA ALA A 277 -18.53 3.36 9.81
C ALA A 277 -19.38 2.11 10.03
N ILE A 278 -19.81 1.90 11.27
CA ILE A 278 -20.74 0.83 11.65
C ILE A 278 -21.99 1.48 12.22
N ALA A 279 -23.15 1.21 11.63
CA ALA A 279 -24.44 1.54 12.20
C ALA A 279 -24.94 0.36 13.05
N ILE A 280 -25.13 0.60 14.34
CA ILE A 280 -25.63 -0.40 15.29
C ILE A 280 -27.06 -0.03 15.66
N ARG A 281 -27.98 -0.98 15.52
CA ARG A 281 -29.36 -0.88 16.01
C ARG A 281 -29.57 -1.91 17.11
N ASP A 282 -29.56 -1.49 18.38
CA ASP A 282 -29.76 -2.40 19.52
C ASP A 282 -30.30 -1.65 20.74
N THR A 283 -30.46 -2.32 21.88
CA THR A 283 -30.84 -1.64 23.14
C THR A 283 -29.77 -0.63 23.57
N ALA A 284 -30.19 0.42 24.27
CA ALA A 284 -29.27 1.50 24.68
C ALA A 284 -28.06 1.01 25.48
N ASP A 285 -28.23 -0.02 26.30
CA ASP A 285 -27.13 -0.60 27.09
C ASP A 285 -26.15 -1.38 26.20
N LYS A 286 -26.64 -2.19 25.26
CA LYS A 286 -25.78 -2.91 24.31
C LYS A 286 -25.00 -1.96 23.41
N VAL A 287 -25.62 -0.87 22.97
CA VAL A 287 -24.96 0.16 22.17
C VAL A 287 -23.85 0.86 22.96
N LYS A 288 -24.02 1.08 24.27
CA LYS A 288 -22.95 1.62 25.12
C LYS A 288 -21.81 0.63 25.37
N VAL A 289 -22.10 -0.66 25.55
CA VAL A 289 -21.07 -1.69 25.62
C VAL A 289 -20.32 -1.78 24.29
N ALA A 290 -21.05 -1.75 23.16
CA ALA A 290 -20.46 -1.70 21.82
C ALA A 290 -19.56 -0.47 21.66
N GLN A 291 -20.00 0.71 22.09
CA GLN A 291 -19.18 1.92 22.08
C GLN A 291 -17.88 1.71 22.84
N ARG A 292 -17.93 1.11 24.04
CA ARG A 292 -16.74 0.86 24.85
C ARG A 292 -15.75 -0.10 24.17
N ILE A 293 -16.26 -1.16 23.54
CA ILE A 293 -15.46 -2.12 22.76
C ILE A 293 -14.85 -1.44 21.54
N ILE A 294 -15.63 -0.64 20.81
CA ILE A 294 -15.14 0.10 19.64
C ILE A 294 -14.03 1.08 20.07
N GLU A 295 -14.20 1.81 21.17
CA GLU A 295 -13.19 2.74 21.68
C GLU A 295 -11.89 2.08 22.15
N SER A 296 -11.93 0.82 22.59
CA SER A 296 -10.74 0.07 22.99
C SER A 296 -10.01 -0.54 21.78
N VAL A 297 -10.73 -0.87 20.70
CA VAL A 297 -10.18 -1.49 19.49
C VAL A 297 -9.75 -0.46 18.44
N ASP A 298 -10.46 0.66 18.29
CA ASP A 298 -10.19 1.73 17.30
C ASP A 298 -8.99 2.61 17.71
N LYS A 299 -7.86 1.97 18.04
CA LYS A 299 -6.58 2.62 18.34
C LYS A 299 -5.68 2.59 17.11
N SER A 300 -4.82 3.59 16.99
CA SER A 300 -3.79 3.62 15.95
C SER A 300 -2.83 2.45 16.07
N LYS A 301 -2.63 1.71 14.98
CA LYS A 301 -1.54 0.72 14.88
C LYS A 301 -0.18 1.39 15.09
N ALA A 302 0.80 0.64 15.60
CA ALA A 302 2.15 1.16 15.71
C ALA A 302 2.78 1.36 14.33
N GLU A 303 3.70 2.32 14.21
CA GLU A 303 4.45 2.56 12.98
C GLU A 303 5.93 2.63 13.29
N VAL A 304 6.72 1.96 12.45
CA VAL A 304 8.16 1.82 12.60
C VAL A 304 8.84 2.28 11.32
N VAL A 305 9.87 3.09 11.46
CA VAL A 305 10.84 3.35 10.39
C VAL A 305 12.03 2.43 10.61
N VAL A 306 12.45 1.73 9.57
CA VAL A 306 13.62 0.87 9.62
C VAL A 306 14.68 1.44 8.70
N ASP A 307 15.82 1.75 9.29
CA ASP A 307 17.01 2.21 8.61
C ASP A 307 17.94 1.02 8.41
N VAL A 308 18.27 0.73 7.15
CA VAL A 308 19.22 -0.32 6.80
C VAL A 308 20.46 0.35 6.24
N GLU A 309 21.63 0.03 6.78
CA GLU A 309 22.91 0.58 6.34
C GLU A 309 23.80 -0.55 5.84
N LEU A 310 24.16 -0.50 4.56
CA LEU A 310 25.08 -1.41 3.92
C LEU A 310 26.35 -0.64 3.56
N ILE A 311 27.47 -1.10 4.12
CA ILE A 311 28.80 -0.60 3.81
C ILE A 311 29.59 -1.72 3.13
N GLN A 312 30.11 -1.46 1.93
CA GLN A 312 31.06 -2.34 1.26
C GLN A 312 32.35 -1.57 0.97
N VAL A 313 33.49 -2.12 1.38
CA VAL A 313 34.82 -1.58 1.11
C VAL A 313 35.60 -2.60 0.29
N ASN A 314 36.03 -2.21 -0.90
CA ASN A 314 36.88 -2.99 -1.79
C ASN A 314 38.26 -2.35 -1.86
N THR A 315 39.30 -3.07 -1.47
CA THR A 315 40.70 -2.66 -1.57
C THR A 315 41.45 -3.62 -2.49
N THR A 316 42.07 -3.09 -3.53
CA THR A 316 42.93 -3.84 -4.46
C THR A 316 44.35 -3.29 -4.39
N LYS A 317 45.30 -4.17 -4.08
CA LYS A 317 46.73 -3.86 -4.08
C LYS A 317 47.43 -4.74 -5.10
N LEU A 318 48.07 -4.12 -6.08
CA LEU A 318 48.88 -4.77 -7.10
C LEU A 318 50.32 -4.31 -6.94
N LEU A 319 51.24 -5.27 -6.85
CA LEU A 319 52.67 -5.04 -6.93
C LEU A 319 53.22 -5.92 -8.06
N ASP A 320 53.74 -5.29 -9.11
CA ASP A 320 54.38 -5.95 -10.23
C ASP A 320 55.83 -5.44 -10.33
N LEU A 321 56.79 -6.28 -9.95
CA LEU A 321 58.20 -5.94 -9.89
C LEU A 321 59.03 -6.99 -10.61
N GLY A 322 59.91 -6.55 -11.51
CA GLY A 322 61.01 -7.37 -12.02
C GLY A 322 61.20 -7.25 -13.52
N VAL A 323 61.82 -8.29 -14.08
CA VAL A 323 62.29 -8.30 -15.47
C VAL A 323 61.43 -9.24 -16.30
N SER A 324 60.83 -8.72 -17.37
CA SER A 324 60.09 -9.50 -18.35
C SER A 324 60.87 -9.59 -19.66
N LEU A 325 60.92 -10.79 -20.25
CA LEU A 325 61.43 -10.97 -21.61
C LEU A 325 60.25 -10.95 -22.60
N SER A 326 60.45 -10.36 -23.77
CA SER A 326 59.42 -10.35 -24.83
C SER A 326 59.05 -11.76 -25.31
N GLY A 327 59.85 -12.77 -24.97
CA GLY A 327 59.51 -14.19 -25.05
C GLY A 327 60.56 -15.06 -24.34
N TYR A 328 60.17 -16.14 -23.67
CA TYR A 328 61.09 -17.09 -23.04
C TYR A 328 61.64 -18.14 -24.03
N GLN A 329 61.90 -17.72 -25.26
CA GLN A 329 62.39 -18.58 -26.33
C GLN A 329 63.46 -17.86 -27.13
N ILE A 330 64.56 -18.57 -27.41
CA ILE A 330 65.55 -18.17 -28.41
C ILE A 330 65.26 -19.05 -29.63
N GLY A 331 64.64 -18.45 -30.65
CA GLY A 331 64.22 -19.16 -31.85
C GLY A 331 65.27 -19.00 -32.96
N GLN A 332 65.64 -20.12 -33.58
CA GLN A 332 66.31 -20.10 -34.87
C GLN A 332 65.26 -20.41 -35.93
N SER A 333 64.98 -19.44 -36.80
CA SER A 333 64.03 -19.60 -37.91
C SER A 333 64.74 -19.41 -39.22
N LEU A 334 64.31 -20.14 -40.24
CA LEU A 334 64.75 -19.90 -41.60
C LEU A 334 63.80 -18.87 -42.23
N ASP A 335 64.33 -17.69 -42.51
CA ASP A 335 63.60 -16.62 -43.18
C ASP A 335 63.90 -16.69 -44.68
N PHE A 336 62.87 -17.06 -45.45
CA PHE A 336 62.94 -17.14 -46.92
C PHE A 336 62.44 -15.87 -47.61
N GLY A 337 62.16 -14.79 -46.86
CA GLY A 337 61.82 -13.47 -47.40
C GLY A 337 60.44 -13.37 -48.08
N GLY A 338 59.54 -14.33 -47.82
CA GLY A 338 58.20 -14.36 -48.40
C GLY A 338 57.14 -14.77 -47.38
N GLU A 339 56.00 -14.09 -47.39
CA GLU A 339 54.82 -14.50 -46.62
C GLU A 339 54.13 -15.67 -47.35
N GLY A 340 54.48 -16.91 -47.00
CA GLY A 340 53.85 -18.09 -47.58
C GLY A 340 54.47 -19.43 -47.13
N PRO A 341 53.81 -20.57 -47.42
CA PRO A 341 54.34 -21.90 -47.11
C PRO A 341 55.63 -22.17 -47.89
N ILE A 342 56.63 -22.73 -47.20
CA ILE A 342 57.97 -23.02 -47.74
C ILE A 342 57.86 -23.97 -48.94
N ARG A 343 58.32 -23.55 -50.12
CA ARG A 343 58.33 -24.37 -51.34
C ARG A 343 59.67 -25.09 -51.49
N PHE A 344 59.66 -26.22 -52.19
CA PHE A 344 60.88 -27.03 -52.41
C PHE A 344 62.00 -26.26 -53.16
N SER A 345 61.63 -25.24 -53.94
CA SER A 345 62.57 -24.30 -54.59
C SER A 345 63.29 -23.37 -53.61
N ASP A 346 62.67 -23.05 -52.47
CA ASP A 346 63.20 -22.11 -51.48
C ASP A 346 64.34 -22.76 -50.67
N LEU A 347 64.35 -24.10 -50.61
CA LEU A 347 65.42 -24.89 -50.01
C LEU A 347 66.75 -24.80 -50.78
N GLN A 348 66.73 -24.46 -52.07
CA GLN A 348 67.95 -24.30 -52.87
C GLN A 348 68.67 -22.97 -52.61
N ASN A 349 67.97 -21.99 -52.04
CA ASN A 349 68.48 -20.64 -51.76
C ASN A 349 68.82 -20.43 -50.27
N ILE A 350 68.96 -21.50 -49.48
CA ILE A 350 69.44 -21.42 -48.10
C ILE A 350 70.86 -20.86 -48.12
N ASN A 351 71.02 -19.63 -47.64
CA ASN A 351 72.29 -18.93 -47.57
C ASN A 351 72.52 -18.42 -46.13
N ARG A 352 73.65 -17.74 -45.88
CA ARG A 352 73.96 -17.24 -44.52
C ARG A 352 72.97 -16.19 -44.00
N GLN A 353 72.21 -15.55 -44.88
CA GLN A 353 71.23 -14.52 -44.55
C GLN A 353 69.83 -15.10 -44.32
N SER A 354 69.57 -16.35 -44.73
CA SER A 354 68.29 -17.02 -44.49
C SER A 354 68.16 -17.57 -43.07
N TRP A 355 69.18 -17.43 -42.22
CA TRP A 355 69.14 -17.81 -40.81
C TRP A 355 68.82 -16.57 -39.97
N ALA A 356 67.63 -16.54 -39.37
CA ALA A 356 67.22 -15.52 -38.43
C ALA A 356 67.29 -16.06 -36.99
N LEU A 357 68.01 -15.35 -36.13
CA LEU A 357 68.06 -15.62 -34.70
C LEU A 357 67.19 -14.58 -34.00
N THR A 358 66.03 -15.01 -33.52
CA THR A 358 65.13 -14.15 -32.74
C THR A 358 65.56 -14.17 -31.29
N VAL A 359 66.15 -13.06 -30.84
CA VAL A 359 66.57 -12.86 -29.45
C VAL A 359 65.52 -12.02 -28.73
N PRO A 360 65.02 -12.46 -27.56
CA PRO A 360 64.06 -11.68 -26.81
C PRO A 360 64.68 -10.40 -26.24
N SER A 361 63.89 -9.34 -26.19
CA SER A 361 64.25 -8.08 -25.55
C SER A 361 63.93 -8.14 -24.04
N ILE A 362 64.67 -7.35 -23.25
CA ILE A 362 64.55 -7.27 -21.79
C ILE A 362 63.78 -6.00 -21.43
N LEU A 363 62.67 -6.14 -20.70
CA LEU A 363 61.88 -5.05 -20.13
C LEU A 363 61.92 -5.10 -18.61
N TYR A 364 61.95 -3.93 -17.97
CA TYR A 364 61.87 -3.78 -16.52
C TYR A 364 60.51 -3.19 -16.15
N ASP A 365 59.72 -3.94 -15.39
CA ASP A 365 58.41 -3.54 -14.91
C ASP A 365 58.50 -3.15 -13.42
N PHE A 366 58.11 -1.91 -13.11
CA PHE A 366 58.04 -1.39 -11.74
C PHE A 366 56.69 -0.72 -11.51
N VAL A 367 55.65 -1.52 -11.23
CA VAL A 367 54.28 -1.04 -11.04
C VAL A 367 53.80 -1.36 -9.64
N LYS A 368 53.32 -0.34 -8.93
CA LYS A 368 52.57 -0.50 -7.68
C LYS A 368 51.26 0.27 -7.80
N THR A 369 50.15 -0.44 -7.72
CA THR A 369 48.80 0.13 -7.80
C THR A 369 48.05 -0.17 -6.51
N ASN A 370 47.46 0.87 -5.91
CA ASN A 370 46.52 0.75 -4.81
C ASN A 370 45.19 1.37 -5.25
N SER A 371 44.10 0.64 -5.12
CA SER A 371 42.75 1.10 -5.43
C SER A 371 41.84 0.81 -4.25
N ASP A 372 41.15 1.83 -3.75
CA ASP A 372 40.17 1.71 -2.68
C ASP A 372 38.82 2.23 -3.19
N ALA A 373 37.77 1.46 -2.99
CA ALA A 373 36.40 1.82 -3.35
C ALA A 373 35.47 1.54 -2.17
N GLN A 374 34.61 2.51 -1.83
CA GLN A 374 33.62 2.40 -0.77
C GLN A 374 32.22 2.62 -1.34
N LEU A 375 31.31 1.74 -0.99
CA LEU A 375 29.88 1.83 -1.28
C LEU A 375 29.12 1.95 0.04
N LEU A 376 28.26 2.95 0.15
CA LEU A 376 27.36 3.16 1.27
C LEU A 376 25.92 3.27 0.74
N ALA A 377 25.04 2.38 1.17
CA ALA A 377 23.62 2.44 0.88
C ALA A 377 22.83 2.54 2.19
N LYS A 378 21.91 3.53 2.27
CA LYS A 378 21.04 3.77 3.43
C LYS A 378 19.56 3.84 3.05
N PRO A 379 18.93 2.74 2.61
CA PRO A 379 17.49 2.72 2.42
C PRO A 379 16.76 2.84 3.76
N GLN A 380 15.68 3.62 3.76
CA GLN A 380 14.78 3.81 4.90
C GLN A 380 13.36 3.44 4.47
N VAL A 381 12.64 2.69 5.33
CA VAL A 381 11.26 2.29 5.04
C VAL A 381 10.39 2.52 6.26
N ARG A 382 9.28 3.25 6.10
CA ARG A 382 8.22 3.40 7.11
C ARG A 382 7.16 2.33 6.90
N ILE A 383 6.84 1.58 7.94
CA ILE A 383 6.00 0.39 7.88
C ILE A 383 5.06 0.37 9.09
N THR A 384 3.80 0.03 8.86
CA THR A 384 2.81 -0.19 9.92
C THR A 384 3.00 -1.57 10.53
N GLU A 385 2.76 -1.70 11.84
CA GLU A 385 2.81 -2.99 12.53
C GLU A 385 1.91 -4.05 11.87
N GLY A 386 2.48 -5.24 11.66
CA GLY A 386 1.80 -6.39 11.07
C GLY A 386 1.73 -6.38 9.54
N GLU A 387 2.08 -5.26 8.89
CA GLU A 387 2.09 -5.14 7.43
C GLU A 387 3.47 -5.49 6.86
N LYS A 388 3.49 -6.19 5.72
CA LYS A 388 4.74 -6.51 5.00
C LYS A 388 5.08 -5.37 4.04
N ALA A 389 6.28 -4.81 4.17
CA ALA A 389 6.80 -3.85 3.20
C ALA A 389 7.88 -4.50 2.32
N ASN A 390 7.77 -4.28 1.01
CA ASN A 390 8.73 -4.75 0.01
C ASN A 390 9.37 -3.56 -0.70
N LEU A 391 10.65 -3.32 -0.47
CA LEU A 391 11.43 -2.29 -1.16
C LEU A 391 12.37 -2.95 -2.17
N HIS A 392 12.36 -2.47 -3.41
CA HIS A 392 13.25 -2.92 -4.48
C HIS A 392 13.92 -1.71 -5.12
N ILE A 393 15.24 -1.66 -5.09
CA ILE A 393 16.05 -0.59 -5.69
C ILE A 393 17.11 -1.27 -6.57
N GLY A 394 17.02 -1.12 -7.89
CA GLY A 394 17.91 -1.82 -8.80
C GLY A 394 17.55 -1.67 -10.27
N ASP A 395 18.33 -2.34 -11.10
CA ASP A 395 18.19 -2.38 -12.55
C ASP A 395 17.72 -3.77 -13.01
N LYS A 396 17.07 -3.84 -14.17
CA LYS A 396 16.73 -5.12 -14.82
C LYS A 396 17.75 -5.42 -15.90
N VAL A 397 18.53 -6.48 -15.70
CA VAL A 397 19.59 -6.88 -16.64
C VAL A 397 19.07 -7.95 -17.60
N PRO A 398 19.14 -7.75 -18.92
CA PRO A 398 18.76 -8.77 -19.89
C PRO A 398 19.83 -9.87 -19.98
N VAL A 399 19.40 -11.12 -19.86
CA VAL A 399 20.20 -12.33 -20.04
C VAL A 399 19.78 -13.00 -21.35
N PRO A 400 20.65 -13.07 -22.37
CA PRO A 400 20.35 -13.79 -23.61
C PRO A 400 20.22 -15.30 -23.36
N MET A 401 19.11 -15.88 -23.82
CA MET A 401 18.83 -17.31 -23.82
C MET A 401 18.80 -17.80 -25.27
N THR A 402 19.77 -18.62 -25.65
CA THR A 402 19.86 -19.17 -27.02
C THR A 402 19.29 -20.58 -27.05
N SER A 403 18.24 -20.82 -27.82
CA SER A 403 17.73 -22.16 -28.09
C SER A 403 18.06 -22.57 -29.52
N PHE A 404 18.40 -23.85 -29.71
CA PHE A 404 18.63 -24.44 -31.01
C PHE A 404 17.43 -25.30 -31.37
N ASN A 405 16.74 -24.97 -32.46
CA ASN A 405 15.71 -25.85 -33.01
C ASN A 405 16.40 -26.97 -33.80
N THR A 406 16.34 -28.20 -33.28
CA THR A 406 16.91 -29.40 -33.93
C THR A 406 15.88 -30.17 -34.75
N ALA A 407 14.66 -29.66 -34.93
CA ALA A 407 13.63 -30.33 -35.72
C ALA A 407 13.94 -30.25 -37.22
N GLY A 408 14.62 -31.27 -37.74
CA GLY A 408 14.38 -31.76 -39.10
C GLY A 408 15.35 -31.35 -40.21
N THR A 409 16.66 -31.17 -39.97
CA THR A 409 17.58 -30.93 -41.09
C THR A 409 18.86 -31.77 -41.01
N ILE A 410 18.92 -32.82 -41.83
CA ILE A 410 20.17 -33.49 -42.20
C ILE A 410 20.88 -32.56 -43.19
N GLY A 411 21.95 -31.89 -42.74
CA GLY A 411 22.88 -31.15 -43.60
C GLY A 411 22.64 -29.66 -43.83
N GLY A 412 21.85 -28.96 -43.01
CA GLY A 412 21.60 -27.51 -43.12
C GLY A 412 21.93 -26.73 -41.84
N ASN A 413 22.29 -25.45 -42.01
CA ASN A 413 22.69 -24.54 -40.95
C ASN A 413 21.60 -24.42 -39.86
N ILE A 414 21.96 -24.76 -38.63
CA ILE A 414 21.13 -24.54 -37.45
C ILE A 414 21.10 -23.03 -37.18
N VAL A 415 19.93 -22.40 -37.29
CA VAL A 415 19.76 -20.98 -36.94
C VAL A 415 19.45 -20.89 -35.44
N PRO A 416 20.31 -20.25 -34.62
CA PRO A 416 20.03 -20.05 -33.20
C PRO A 416 18.91 -19.01 -33.04
N ILE A 417 17.94 -19.27 -32.16
CA ILE A 417 16.95 -18.28 -31.72
C ILE A 417 17.42 -17.74 -30.37
N THR A 418 17.72 -16.44 -30.31
CA THR A 418 18.15 -15.77 -29.07
C THR A 418 17.00 -14.93 -28.51
N SER A 419 16.49 -15.26 -27.32
CA SER A 419 15.53 -14.45 -26.56
C SER A 419 16.23 -13.77 -25.37
N PHE A 420 15.60 -12.77 -24.74
CA PHE A 420 16.16 -12.10 -23.56
C PHE A 420 15.26 -12.33 -22.34
N GLN A 421 15.85 -12.83 -21.25
CA GLN A 421 15.21 -12.93 -19.95
C GLN A 421 15.73 -11.81 -19.04
N TYR A 422 14.86 -10.97 -18.50
CA TYR A 422 15.28 -9.91 -17.59
C TYR A 422 15.41 -10.44 -16.17
N GLN A 423 16.56 -10.21 -15.56
CA GLN A 423 16.86 -10.56 -14.16
C GLN A 423 17.04 -9.28 -13.35
N ASP A 424 16.32 -9.17 -12.23
CA ASP A 424 16.45 -8.02 -11.33
C ASP A 424 17.78 -8.10 -10.57
N VAL A 425 18.57 -7.01 -10.61
CA VAL A 425 19.79 -6.82 -9.80
C VAL A 425 19.67 -5.54 -9.01
N GLY A 426 20.00 -5.59 -7.72
CA GLY A 426 19.92 -4.46 -6.81
C GLY A 426 19.64 -4.91 -5.38
N ILE A 427 19.06 -4.02 -4.59
CA ILE A 427 18.72 -4.25 -3.19
C ILE A 427 17.23 -4.54 -3.09
N ARG A 428 16.87 -5.70 -2.54
CA ARG A 428 15.52 -6.12 -2.22
C ARG A 428 15.40 -6.31 -0.72
N ILE A 429 14.50 -5.58 -0.09
CA ILE A 429 14.29 -5.60 1.36
C ILE A 429 12.82 -5.92 1.62
N GLN A 430 12.56 -6.98 2.37
CA GLN A 430 11.24 -7.34 2.85
C GLN A 430 11.27 -7.29 4.38
N ILE A 431 10.40 -6.49 4.97
CA ILE A 431 10.35 -6.29 6.42
C ILE A 431 8.91 -6.39 6.90
N GLU A 432 8.70 -7.12 8.00
CA GLU A 432 7.43 -7.20 8.74
C GLU A 432 7.73 -6.84 10.21
N PRO A 433 7.31 -5.64 10.68
CA PRO A 433 7.54 -5.22 12.05
C PRO A 433 6.40 -5.64 12.98
N ARG A 434 6.75 -5.92 14.24
CA ARG A 434 5.82 -6.09 15.36
C ARG A 434 6.32 -5.32 16.57
N VAL A 435 5.49 -4.45 17.13
CA VAL A 435 5.88 -3.57 18.24
C VAL A 435 5.33 -4.15 19.54
N HIS A 436 6.20 -4.33 20.51
CA HIS A 436 5.83 -4.81 21.84
C HIS A 436 5.57 -3.63 22.78
N HIS A 437 4.73 -3.85 23.79
CA HIS A 437 4.40 -2.85 24.81
C HIS A 437 5.63 -2.34 25.60
N ASN A 438 6.73 -3.11 25.64
CA ASN A 438 7.98 -2.72 26.28
C ASN A 438 8.92 -1.88 25.36
N LYS A 439 8.39 -1.30 24.27
CA LYS A 439 9.13 -0.50 23.27
C LYS A 439 10.23 -1.27 22.54
N GLU A 440 10.09 -2.59 22.48
CA GLU A 440 10.93 -3.43 21.64
C GLU A 440 10.19 -3.78 20.36
N ILE A 441 10.93 -4.00 19.29
CA ILE A 441 10.44 -4.21 17.95
C ILE A 441 10.98 -5.55 17.48
N THR A 442 10.10 -6.48 17.16
CA THR A 442 10.46 -7.69 16.43
C THR A 442 10.36 -7.42 14.95
N LEU A 443 11.45 -7.66 14.22
CA LEU A 443 11.53 -7.51 12.78
C LEU A 443 11.77 -8.88 12.16
N LYS A 444 10.86 -9.33 11.31
CA LYS A 444 11.17 -10.40 10.35
C LYS A 444 11.70 -9.72 9.10
N LEU A 445 12.92 -10.04 8.72
CA LEU A 445 13.62 -9.40 7.62
C LEU A 445 14.14 -10.42 6.61
N LYS A 446 13.99 -10.08 5.34
CA LYS A 446 14.60 -10.77 4.21
C LYS A 446 15.25 -9.73 3.31
N ILE A 447 16.57 -9.70 3.29
CA ILE A 447 17.38 -8.73 2.57
C ILE A 447 18.19 -9.48 1.53
N GLU A 448 18.06 -9.10 0.27
CA GLU A 448 18.82 -9.61 -0.86
C GLU A 448 19.55 -8.45 -1.54
N VAL A 449 20.86 -8.59 -1.71
CA VAL A 449 21.71 -7.63 -2.41
C VAL A 449 22.35 -8.33 -3.60
N SER A 450 22.01 -7.87 -4.79
CA SER A 450 22.43 -8.42 -6.07
C SER A 450 23.19 -7.36 -6.85
N GLN A 451 24.38 -7.69 -7.34
CA GLN A 451 25.22 -6.79 -8.13
C GLN A 451 25.90 -7.53 -9.28
N ILE A 452 26.19 -6.84 -10.37
CA ILE A 452 26.97 -7.41 -11.47
C ILE A 452 28.44 -7.43 -11.05
N THR A 453 29.02 -8.62 -10.91
CA THR A 453 30.41 -8.79 -10.44
C THR A 453 31.42 -8.91 -11.58
N GLY A 454 30.94 -9.11 -12.81
CA GLY A 454 31.77 -9.17 -14.00
C GLY A 454 30.98 -9.67 -15.20
N TYR A 455 31.67 -9.91 -16.31
CA TYR A 455 31.09 -10.53 -17.49
C TYR A 455 31.98 -11.69 -17.95
N ILE A 456 31.37 -12.82 -18.30
CA ILE A 456 32.06 -13.94 -18.93
C ILE A 456 31.80 -13.91 -20.43
N SER A 457 32.85 -14.08 -21.23
CA SER A 457 32.69 -14.23 -22.68
C SER A 457 32.30 -15.69 -22.97
N GLY A 458 31.08 -15.92 -23.45
CA GLY A 458 30.63 -17.21 -23.93
C GLY A 458 31.19 -17.54 -25.31
N SER A 459 31.09 -18.81 -25.75
CA SER A 459 31.51 -19.20 -27.11
C SER A 459 30.67 -18.46 -28.14
N GLY A 460 31.30 -17.59 -28.95
CA GLY A 460 30.61 -16.76 -29.95
C GLY A 460 30.66 -15.25 -29.71
N GLY A 461 31.47 -14.76 -28.76
CA GLY A 461 31.69 -13.33 -28.55
C GLY A 461 30.57 -12.60 -27.79
N GLN A 462 29.60 -13.35 -27.26
CA GLN A 462 28.55 -12.81 -26.39
C GLN A 462 29.07 -12.71 -24.95
N SER A 463 28.90 -11.56 -24.32
CA SER A 463 29.34 -11.28 -22.94
C SER A 463 28.17 -11.43 -21.99
N GLN A 464 28.23 -12.39 -21.06
CA GLN A 464 27.17 -12.68 -20.10
C GLN A 464 27.51 -12.12 -18.72
N PRO A 465 26.64 -11.30 -18.09
CA PRO A 465 26.88 -10.80 -16.74
C PRO A 465 26.89 -11.93 -15.71
N ILE A 466 27.86 -11.90 -14.80
CA ILE A 466 27.86 -12.66 -13.55
C ILE A 466 27.13 -11.81 -12.51
N ILE A 467 26.08 -12.36 -11.91
CA ILE A 467 25.31 -11.69 -10.86
C ILE A 467 25.73 -12.30 -9.51
N GLY A 468 26.38 -11.50 -8.68
CA GLY A 468 26.67 -11.87 -7.30
C GLY A 468 25.51 -11.49 -6.40
N THR A 469 24.94 -12.47 -5.69
CA THR A 469 23.82 -12.27 -4.76
C THR A 469 24.26 -12.53 -3.32
N ARG A 470 23.70 -11.75 -2.38
CA ARG A 470 23.88 -11.92 -0.93
C ARG A 470 22.49 -11.89 -0.30
N ASN A 471 22.09 -12.99 0.33
CA ASN A 471 20.76 -13.13 0.92
C ASN A 471 20.86 -13.33 2.43
N ILE A 472 20.05 -12.60 3.18
CA ILE A 472 19.99 -12.62 4.64
C ILE A 472 18.53 -12.71 5.04
N GLU A 473 18.18 -13.77 5.76
CA GLU A 473 16.85 -13.97 6.33
C GLU A 473 17.00 -14.15 7.83
N SER A 474 16.34 -13.30 8.61
CA SER A 474 16.46 -13.31 10.07
C SER A 474 15.21 -12.78 10.75
N THR A 475 15.01 -13.17 12.01
CA THR A 475 14.01 -12.57 12.89
C THR A 475 14.73 -12.07 14.14
N ILE A 476 14.74 -10.75 14.33
CA ILE A 476 15.46 -10.12 15.45
C ILE A 476 14.51 -9.28 16.29
N ARG A 477 14.84 -9.10 17.57
CA ARG A 477 14.12 -8.23 18.50
C ARG A 477 15.09 -7.17 19.01
N LEU A 478 14.77 -5.91 18.78
CA LEU A 478 15.62 -4.76 19.06
C LEU A 478 14.85 -3.72 19.88
N LYS A 479 15.54 -2.89 20.65
CA LYS A 479 14.93 -1.70 21.24
C LYS A 479 14.78 -0.59 20.19
N ASP A 480 13.88 0.34 20.47
CA ASP A 480 13.76 1.58 19.70
C ASP A 480 15.09 2.35 19.65
N GLY A 481 15.55 2.68 18.44
CA GLY A 481 16.82 3.36 18.17
C GLY A 481 18.09 2.52 18.36
N GLU A 482 17.96 1.22 18.65
CA GLU A 482 19.11 0.34 18.81
C GLU A 482 19.65 -0.11 17.45
N THR A 483 20.89 0.26 17.14
CA THR A 483 21.60 -0.25 15.95
C THR A 483 22.11 -1.66 16.22
N ASN A 484 21.66 -2.62 15.41
CA ASN A 484 22.14 -4.00 15.46
C ASN A 484 22.99 -4.34 14.23
N PHE A 485 24.07 -5.08 14.46
CA PHE A 485 24.90 -5.67 13.42
C PHE A 485 24.28 -6.99 12.95
N LEU A 486 23.70 -6.98 11.75
CA LEU A 486 23.01 -8.13 11.17
C LEU A 486 24.00 -9.18 10.66
N ALA A 487 24.98 -8.73 9.87
CA ALA A 487 25.92 -9.60 9.20
C ALA A 487 27.15 -8.82 8.71
N GLY A 488 28.27 -9.52 8.61
CA GLY A 488 29.46 -9.00 7.93
C GLY A 488 30.25 -10.11 7.26
N LEU A 489 30.96 -9.76 6.20
CA LEU A 489 31.80 -10.67 5.41
C LEU A 489 33.11 -9.98 5.10
N ILE A 490 34.22 -10.57 5.51
CA ILE A 490 35.57 -10.15 5.15
C ILE A 490 36.14 -11.23 4.24
N ARG A 491 36.46 -10.88 3.00
CA ARG A 491 37.08 -11.78 2.02
C ARG A 491 38.40 -11.18 1.56
N THR A 492 39.46 -11.97 1.60
CA THR A 492 40.77 -11.59 1.07
C THR A 492 41.24 -12.66 0.10
N ASP A 493 41.43 -12.29 -1.17
CA ASP A 493 41.97 -13.13 -2.22
C ASP A 493 43.37 -12.61 -2.57
N GLU A 494 44.40 -13.41 -2.31
CA GLU A 494 45.80 -13.09 -2.64
C GLU A 494 46.30 -14.04 -3.72
N THR A 495 46.77 -13.47 -4.84
CA THR A 495 47.36 -14.20 -5.96
C THR A 495 48.81 -13.76 -6.11
N LYS A 496 49.75 -14.71 -5.97
CA LYS A 496 51.17 -14.48 -6.20
C LYS A 496 51.63 -15.29 -7.41
N ALA A 497 52.12 -14.62 -8.43
CA ALA A 497 52.67 -15.22 -9.64
C ALA A 497 54.16 -14.85 -9.76
N GLU A 498 55.00 -15.86 -9.91
CA GLU A 498 56.43 -15.70 -10.11
C GLU A 498 56.79 -16.30 -11.47
N SER A 499 57.54 -15.56 -12.28
CA SER A 499 58.02 -16.02 -13.59
C SER A 499 59.44 -15.48 -13.81
N GLY A 500 60.32 -16.24 -14.44
CA GLY A 500 61.71 -15.81 -14.58
C GLY A 500 62.56 -16.84 -15.30
N LEU A 501 63.86 -16.52 -15.44
CA LEU A 501 64.82 -17.45 -16.02
C LEU A 501 65.09 -18.60 -15.03
N PRO A 502 64.85 -19.87 -15.42
CA PRO A 502 65.06 -21.00 -14.54
C PRO A 502 66.50 -21.03 -14.02
N GLY A 503 66.67 -21.26 -12.72
CA GLY A 503 67.96 -21.23 -12.02
C GLY A 503 68.41 -19.84 -11.55
N LEU A 504 68.40 -18.82 -12.43
CA LEU A 504 68.85 -17.47 -12.05
C LEU A 504 67.82 -16.72 -11.20
N SER A 505 66.51 -16.94 -11.43
CA SER A 505 65.43 -16.29 -10.68
C SER A 505 65.29 -16.81 -9.24
N GLU A 506 65.83 -17.99 -8.94
CA GLU A 506 65.72 -18.64 -7.63
C GLU A 506 66.84 -18.23 -6.66
N LEU A 507 67.89 -17.56 -7.15
CA LEU A 507 69.02 -17.14 -6.31
C LEU A 507 68.61 -16.01 -5.36
N PRO A 508 68.97 -16.10 -4.06
CA PRO A 508 68.78 -15.00 -3.13
C PRO A 508 69.57 -13.76 -3.60
N LEU A 509 69.05 -12.56 -3.38
CA LEU A 509 69.54 -11.24 -3.85
C LEU A 509 69.46 -10.99 -5.36
N ILE A 510 69.99 -11.89 -6.19
CA ILE A 510 70.14 -11.65 -7.63
C ILE A 510 68.89 -12.06 -8.43
N GLY A 511 68.07 -12.97 -7.89
CA GLY A 511 66.85 -13.45 -8.53
C GLY A 511 65.85 -12.34 -8.91
N TYR A 512 65.80 -11.25 -8.16
CA TYR A 512 64.95 -10.08 -8.46
C TYR A 512 65.33 -9.36 -9.76
N LEU A 513 66.57 -9.53 -10.26
CA LEU A 513 67.04 -8.96 -11.53
C LEU A 513 66.80 -9.89 -12.73
N PHE A 514 66.41 -11.14 -12.50
CA PHE A 514 66.22 -12.16 -13.54
C PHE A 514 64.85 -12.86 -13.47
N GLY A 515 63.97 -12.36 -12.61
CA GLY A 515 62.60 -12.81 -12.44
C GLY A 515 61.64 -11.63 -12.27
N LYS A 516 60.37 -11.94 -12.40
CA LYS A 516 59.21 -11.07 -12.27
C LYS A 516 58.26 -11.66 -11.24
N THR A 517 57.95 -10.86 -10.22
CA THR A 517 56.99 -11.21 -9.17
C THR A 517 55.80 -10.27 -9.28
N ARG A 518 54.62 -10.86 -9.50
CA ARG A 518 53.35 -10.17 -9.47
C ARG A 518 52.55 -10.64 -8.26
N THR A 519 52.28 -9.74 -7.34
CA THR A 519 51.43 -9.98 -6.17
C THR A 519 50.18 -9.11 -6.30
N GLU A 520 49.02 -9.75 -6.29
CA GLU A 520 47.72 -9.10 -6.35
C GLU A 520 46.90 -9.52 -5.12
N ALA A 521 46.57 -8.56 -4.26
CA ALA A 521 45.75 -8.79 -3.07
C ALA A 521 44.45 -7.99 -3.20
N GLN A 522 43.32 -8.68 -3.22
CA GLN A 522 41.98 -8.11 -3.27
C GLN A 522 41.28 -8.38 -1.94
N ARG A 523 40.84 -7.34 -1.24
CA ARG A 523 40.10 -7.44 0.00
C ARG A 523 38.72 -6.79 -0.15
N THR A 524 37.68 -7.50 0.23
CA THR A 524 36.29 -7.05 0.21
C THR A 524 35.68 -7.22 1.60
N ASP A 525 35.33 -6.11 2.24
CA ASP A 525 34.68 -6.07 3.55
C ASP A 525 33.24 -5.58 3.36
N VAL A 526 32.26 -6.37 3.79
CA VAL A 526 30.83 -6.04 3.75
C VAL A 526 30.29 -5.99 5.17
N LEU A 527 29.56 -4.94 5.50
CA LEU A 527 28.96 -4.67 6.81
C LEU A 527 27.49 -4.28 6.60
N LEU A 528 26.58 -5.00 7.25
CA LEU A 528 25.15 -4.69 7.26
C LEU A 528 24.69 -4.40 8.69
N THR A 529 24.16 -3.21 8.90
CA THR A 529 23.56 -2.77 10.16
C THR A 529 22.12 -2.33 9.95
N LEU A 530 21.32 -2.45 11.00
CA LEU A 530 19.92 -2.05 10.97
C LEU A 530 19.57 -1.31 12.25
N THR A 531 18.82 -0.22 12.13
CA THR A 531 18.32 0.58 13.25
C THR A 531 16.82 0.82 13.08
N PRO A 532 15.96 0.33 13.98
CA PRO A 532 14.54 0.62 13.92
C PRO A 532 14.17 1.82 14.81
N HIS A 533 13.18 2.59 14.38
CA HIS A 533 12.66 3.77 15.07
C HIS A 533 11.14 3.73 15.13
N ILE A 534 10.55 3.83 16.32
CA ILE A 534 9.10 3.89 16.51
C ILE A 534 8.63 5.33 16.29
N ILE A 535 7.81 5.55 15.28
CA ILE A 535 7.21 6.87 15.01
C ILE A 535 5.96 7.08 15.85
N ARG A 536 5.18 6.00 16.05
CA ARG A 536 3.91 6.04 16.77
C ARG A 536 3.65 4.72 17.49
N THR A 537 3.12 4.80 18.70
CA THR A 537 2.61 3.66 19.47
C THR A 537 1.11 3.79 19.73
N PRO A 538 0.36 2.68 19.86
CA PRO A 538 -1.03 2.72 20.32
C PRO A 538 -1.13 3.35 21.71
N SER A 539 -2.06 4.28 21.89
CA SER A 539 -2.34 4.92 23.19
C SER A 539 -3.29 4.05 24.01
N ILE A 540 -2.74 3.15 24.83
CA ILE A 540 -3.52 2.41 25.82
C ILE A 540 -3.79 3.34 27.02
N ARG A 541 -5.06 3.58 27.34
CA ARG A 541 -5.45 4.41 28.49
C ARG A 541 -5.67 3.53 29.71
N GLU A 542 -5.52 4.09 30.91
CA GLU A 542 -5.86 3.38 32.16
C GLU A 542 -7.28 2.83 32.15
N SER A 543 -8.21 3.57 31.53
CA SER A 543 -9.60 3.12 31.38
C SER A 543 -9.73 1.84 30.53
N ASP A 544 -8.82 1.61 29.58
CA ASP A 544 -8.84 0.43 28.71
C ASP A 544 -8.38 -0.84 29.46
N LEU A 545 -7.70 -0.68 30.60
CA LEU A 545 -7.23 -1.76 31.47
C LEU A 545 -8.28 -2.19 32.49
N LEU A 546 -9.31 -1.37 32.72
CA LEU A 546 -10.37 -1.66 33.68
C LEU A 546 -11.36 -2.70 33.12
N PRO A 547 -11.77 -3.70 33.91
CA PRO A 547 -12.79 -4.64 33.49
C PRO A 547 -14.14 -3.92 33.29
N VAL A 548 -14.85 -4.30 32.24
CA VAL A 548 -16.20 -3.80 31.96
C VAL A 548 -17.21 -4.86 32.36
N TRP A 549 -18.00 -4.57 33.39
CA TRP A 549 -19.08 -5.44 33.85
C TRP A 549 -20.29 -5.28 32.93
N VAL A 550 -20.61 -6.32 32.16
CA VAL A 550 -21.65 -6.28 31.12
C VAL A 550 -22.93 -7.03 31.50
N GLY A 551 -23.06 -7.54 32.73
CA GLY A 551 -24.24 -8.28 33.19
C GLY A 551 -24.16 -9.78 32.90
N THR A 552 -25.29 -10.40 32.53
CA THR A 552 -25.39 -11.84 32.24
C THR A 552 -25.50 -12.08 30.73
N GLU A 553 -25.24 -13.31 30.28
CA GLU A 553 -25.38 -13.69 28.85
C GLU A 553 -26.81 -13.43 28.32
N GLN A 554 -27.82 -13.59 29.18
CA GLN A 554 -29.21 -13.31 28.83
C GLN A 554 -29.52 -11.81 28.84
N ASN A 555 -28.87 -11.04 29.72
CA ASN A 555 -29.16 -9.62 29.95
C ASN A 555 -27.86 -8.80 30.02
N ILE A 556 -27.47 -8.23 28.87
CA ILE A 556 -26.33 -7.33 28.75
C ILE A 556 -26.74 -5.93 29.22
N THR A 557 -26.08 -5.41 30.27
CA THR A 557 -26.35 -4.09 30.85
C THR A 557 -25.04 -3.30 30.99
N PHE A 558 -25.04 -2.02 30.60
CA PHE A 558 -23.84 -1.17 30.68
C PHE A 558 -23.60 -0.64 32.09
N ARG A 559 -24.68 -0.47 32.86
CA ARG A 559 -24.61 -0.26 34.31
C ARG A 559 -24.62 -1.64 34.92
N GLY A 560 -23.42 -2.17 35.18
CA GLY A 560 -23.25 -3.45 35.84
C GLY A 560 -24.24 -3.56 37.00
N GLY A 561 -25.22 -4.46 36.85
CA GLY A 561 -26.14 -4.77 37.93
C GLY A 561 -25.33 -5.28 39.10
N SER A 562 -25.12 -4.40 40.08
CA SER A 562 -24.22 -4.50 41.22
C SER A 562 -22.74 -4.65 40.85
N PRO A 563 -21.82 -3.77 41.31
CA PRO A 563 -20.49 -4.27 41.59
C PRO A 563 -20.75 -5.40 42.59
N ARG A 564 -20.36 -6.63 42.24
CA ARG A 564 -19.86 -7.46 43.31
C ARG A 564 -18.72 -6.60 43.84
N VAL A 565 -18.94 -6.02 45.02
CA VAL A 565 -17.87 -5.44 45.80
C VAL A 565 -16.94 -6.63 45.98
N GLU A 566 -16.02 -6.84 45.04
CA GLU A 566 -14.66 -7.17 45.42
C GLU A 566 -14.26 -5.96 46.24
N SER A 567 -14.58 -6.05 47.53
CA SER A 567 -14.02 -5.16 48.49
C SER A 567 -12.53 -5.38 48.38
N ASP A 568 -11.78 -4.32 48.10
CA ASP A 568 -10.37 -4.27 48.50
C ASP A 568 -10.22 -4.41 50.03
N ALA A 569 -11.32 -4.50 50.79
CA ALA A 569 -11.32 -5.11 52.11
C ALA A 569 -11.40 -6.64 51.95
N GLU A 570 -10.38 -7.34 52.44
CA GLU A 570 -10.40 -8.77 52.74
C GLU A 570 -11.82 -9.21 53.11
N GLY A 571 -12.42 -10.05 52.26
CA GLY A 571 -13.68 -10.66 52.60
C GLY A 571 -13.52 -11.44 53.89
N PRO A 572 -14.58 -11.68 54.67
CA PRO A 572 -14.52 -12.46 55.91
C PRO A 572 -14.11 -13.94 55.71
N PHE A 573 -13.71 -14.30 54.48
CA PHE A 573 -13.21 -15.60 54.04
C PHE A 573 -11.85 -15.51 53.31
N ASP A 574 -11.28 -14.30 53.14
CA ASP A 574 -10.00 -14.08 52.45
C ASP A 574 -8.82 -13.93 53.41
N GLU A 575 -9.06 -13.87 54.72
CA GLU A 575 -7.97 -14.03 55.68
C GLU A 575 -7.50 -15.49 55.70
N GLU A 576 -6.19 -15.65 55.49
CA GLU A 576 -5.36 -16.82 55.80
C GLU A 576 -5.00 -17.77 54.64
N ALA A 577 -4.46 -17.22 53.55
CA ALA A 577 -3.55 -17.97 52.66
C ALA A 577 -2.14 -18.20 53.28
N GLY A 578 -1.97 -18.03 54.61
CA GLY A 578 -0.67 -18.12 55.27
C GLY A 578 -0.68 -18.50 56.76
N ALA A 579 -1.82 -18.77 57.39
CA ALA A 579 -1.86 -19.21 58.79
C ALA A 579 -1.66 -20.73 58.91
N SER A 580 -0.98 -21.17 59.96
CA SER A 580 -0.77 -22.60 60.22
C SER A 580 -2.09 -23.28 60.60
N PRO A 581 -2.30 -24.58 60.27
CA PRO A 581 -3.54 -25.29 60.61
C PRO A 581 -3.91 -25.26 62.10
N GLU A 582 -2.93 -25.07 62.98
CA GLU A 582 -3.12 -24.97 64.42
C GLU A 582 -3.69 -23.60 64.85
N GLU A 583 -3.23 -22.51 64.23
CA GLU A 583 -3.76 -21.15 64.47
C GLU A 583 -5.22 -21.02 64.01
N VAL A 584 -5.55 -21.64 62.86
CA VAL A 584 -6.92 -21.69 62.34
C VAL A 584 -7.84 -22.44 63.32
N GLN A 585 -7.39 -23.58 63.87
CA GLN A 585 -8.16 -24.36 64.83
C GLN A 585 -8.35 -23.63 66.17
N GLU A 586 -7.33 -22.91 66.64
CA GLU A 586 -7.40 -22.15 67.89
C GLU A 586 -8.36 -20.95 67.78
N LYS A 587 -8.32 -20.21 66.66
CA LYS A 587 -9.27 -19.13 66.36
C LYS A 587 -10.71 -19.63 66.22
N ILE A 588 -10.93 -20.78 65.58
CA ILE A 588 -12.26 -21.40 65.50
C ILE A 588 -12.77 -21.78 66.90
N ARG A 589 -11.89 -22.31 67.76
CA ARG A 589 -12.24 -22.69 69.14
C ARG A 589 -12.57 -21.49 70.01
N GLU A 590 -11.82 -20.40 69.89
CA GLU A 590 -12.14 -19.11 70.52
C GLU A 590 -13.49 -18.57 70.04
N ARG A 591 -13.78 -18.64 68.74
CA ARG A 591 -15.02 -18.13 68.15
C ARG A 591 -16.23 -18.93 68.59
N LEU A 592 -16.08 -20.26 68.75
CA LEU A 592 -17.11 -21.14 69.32
C LEU A 592 -17.38 -20.87 70.81
N GLN A 593 -16.37 -20.48 71.58
CA GLN A 593 -16.54 -20.13 73.01
C GLN A 593 -17.24 -18.79 73.23
N ARG A 594 -17.23 -17.89 72.23
CA ARG A 594 -17.89 -16.57 72.27
C ARG A 594 -19.36 -16.61 71.84
N LEU A 595 -19.88 -17.76 71.40
CA LEU A 595 -21.29 -17.90 71.05
C LEU A 595 -22.19 -17.92 72.31
N PRO A 596 -23.34 -17.21 72.29
CA PRO A 596 -24.31 -17.26 73.38
C PRO A 596 -24.81 -18.71 73.62
N ARG A 597 -25.01 -19.05 74.90
CA ARG A 597 -25.22 -20.43 75.41
C ARG A 597 -26.31 -21.28 74.71
N GLY A 598 -27.19 -20.67 73.91
CA GLY A 598 -28.24 -21.38 73.16
C GLY A 598 -27.79 -22.05 71.85
N LEU A 599 -26.56 -21.81 71.38
CA LEU A 599 -26.02 -22.35 70.12
C LEU A 599 -24.76 -23.22 70.32
N GLN A 600 -24.45 -23.61 71.56
CA GLN A 600 -23.41 -24.60 71.84
C GLN A 600 -23.98 -26.01 71.59
N PRO A 601 -23.32 -26.87 70.80
CA PRO A 601 -23.77 -28.25 70.62
C PRO A 601 -23.77 -29.00 71.96
N GLY A 602 -24.93 -29.54 72.32
CA GLY A 602 -25.12 -30.33 73.54
C GLY A 602 -24.29 -31.62 73.52
N VAL A 603 -23.61 -31.86 74.63
CA VAL A 603 -22.85 -33.09 74.90
C VAL A 603 -23.78 -34.16 75.48
N GLY A 604 -23.81 -35.33 74.85
CA GLY A 604 -24.19 -36.63 75.44
C GLY A 604 -25.40 -37.33 74.82
N VAL A 605 -25.52 -38.66 74.75
CA VAL A 605 -24.67 -39.83 75.07
C VAL A 605 -25.23 -41.01 74.25
N GLY A 606 -24.34 -41.82 73.65
CA GLY A 606 -24.38 -43.30 73.60
C GLY A 606 -25.49 -44.05 72.86
N GLY A 607 -25.15 -44.62 71.70
CA GLY A 607 -25.87 -45.73 71.05
C GLY A 607 -25.31 -46.07 69.65
N ASN A 608 -24.51 -47.13 69.57
CA ASN A 608 -23.75 -47.62 68.39
C ASN A 608 -24.61 -48.56 67.50
N PRO A 609 -24.15 -49.02 66.31
CA PRO A 609 -23.78 -48.33 65.05
C PRO A 609 -24.60 -48.90 63.83
N PRO A 610 -24.31 -48.56 62.55
CA PRO A 610 -23.44 -49.47 61.79
C PRO A 610 -22.54 -48.85 60.68
N ALA A 611 -21.38 -49.50 60.53
CA ALA A 611 -20.53 -49.79 59.37
C ALA A 611 -20.35 -48.78 58.20
N GLN A 612 -19.09 -48.39 58.00
CA GLN A 612 -18.50 -47.73 56.84
C GLN A 612 -18.23 -48.69 55.67
N PRO A 613 -18.22 -48.16 54.43
CA PRO A 613 -17.30 -48.61 53.40
C PRO A 613 -16.10 -47.67 53.27
N GLU A 614 -14.95 -48.30 53.11
CA GLU A 614 -13.59 -47.76 53.07
C GLU A 614 -13.32 -46.86 51.85
N SER A 615 -12.45 -45.86 52.06
CA SER A 615 -11.76 -45.10 51.02
C SER A 615 -10.59 -45.90 50.43
N PRO A 616 -10.42 -45.97 49.10
CA PRO A 616 -9.20 -46.56 48.53
C PRO A 616 -7.99 -45.61 48.68
N PRO A 617 -6.76 -46.16 48.80
CA PRO A 617 -5.55 -45.45 49.17
C PRO A 617 -4.80 -44.84 47.97
N GLY A 618 -3.85 -43.97 48.26
CA GLY A 618 -3.27 -43.00 47.33
C GLY A 618 -2.30 -43.50 46.25
N THR A 619 -1.81 -42.56 45.45
CA THR A 619 -0.60 -42.70 44.63
C THR A 619 0.01 -41.32 44.37
N GLU A 620 1.30 -41.19 44.69
CA GLU A 620 2.18 -40.05 44.40
C GLU A 620 2.25 -39.76 42.89
N LEU A 621 2.30 -38.47 42.54
CA LEU A 621 2.68 -38.04 41.19
C LEU A 621 4.11 -37.49 41.23
N VAL A 622 5.06 -38.32 40.80
CA VAL A 622 6.43 -37.94 40.42
C VAL A 622 6.45 -37.61 38.92
N PRO A 623 7.28 -36.66 38.44
CA PRO A 623 7.21 -36.13 37.08
C PRO A 623 7.95 -37.02 36.06
N GLY A 624 7.35 -37.22 34.88
CA GLY A 624 7.96 -37.96 33.77
C GLY A 624 8.31 -37.06 32.57
N LEU A 625 9.59 -37.08 32.18
CA LEU A 625 10.12 -36.59 30.90
C LEU A 625 9.86 -37.61 29.76
N PRO A 626 10.04 -37.22 28.47
CA PRO A 626 9.34 -37.77 27.32
C PRO A 626 10.08 -38.95 26.66
N PRO A 627 9.38 -39.77 25.85
CA PRO A 627 10.02 -40.59 24.84
C PRO A 627 9.77 -40.06 23.42
N ALA A 628 10.89 -40.01 22.68
CA ALA A 628 10.97 -39.87 21.24
C ALA A 628 10.61 -41.18 20.51
N ASP A 629 10.37 -41.01 19.20
CA ASP A 629 10.49 -41.97 18.10
C ASP A 629 9.54 -43.18 18.05
N SER A 630 8.51 -43.03 17.21
CA SER A 630 8.07 -44.10 16.30
C SER A 630 7.57 -43.49 14.99
N PHE A 631 8.52 -42.97 14.20
CA PHE A 631 8.34 -42.77 12.77
C PHE A 631 8.13 -44.15 12.10
N GLY A 632 6.88 -44.45 11.77
CA GLY A 632 6.52 -45.44 10.75
C GLY A 632 6.78 -44.86 9.36
N LYS A 633 7.44 -45.66 8.52
CA LYS A 633 7.93 -45.43 7.16
C LYS A 633 6.77 -45.22 6.14
N PRO A 634 7.00 -44.55 4.98
CA PRO A 634 5.94 -43.94 4.17
C PRO A 634 5.34 -44.89 3.13
N GLU A 635 4.05 -44.72 2.86
CA GLU A 635 3.26 -45.33 1.77
C GLU A 635 2.21 -44.29 1.29
N PRO A 636 1.83 -44.25 0.01
CA PRO A 636 2.03 -43.13 -0.91
C PRO A 636 0.82 -42.19 -0.97
N GLU A 637 1.03 -41.02 -1.59
CA GLU A 637 0.02 -39.99 -1.86
C GLU A 637 -1.27 -40.54 -2.50
N PRO A 638 -2.45 -40.01 -2.15
CA PRO A 638 -3.67 -40.28 -2.88
C PRO A 638 -3.56 -39.63 -4.28
N THR A 639 -3.46 -40.51 -5.27
CA THR A 639 -3.62 -40.23 -6.69
C THR A 639 -4.87 -39.41 -6.98
N ALA A 640 -4.70 -38.39 -7.83
CA ALA A 640 -5.77 -37.66 -8.48
C ALA A 640 -6.79 -38.61 -9.15
N PRO A 641 -8.09 -38.29 -9.14
CA PRO A 641 -9.07 -39.07 -9.87
C PRO A 641 -8.82 -38.96 -11.39
N PRO A 642 -9.17 -40.00 -12.18
CA PRO A 642 -8.85 -40.06 -13.61
C PRO A 642 -9.68 -39.05 -14.42
N ASP A 643 -9.04 -38.48 -15.44
CA ASP A 643 -9.70 -37.81 -16.55
C ASP A 643 -10.68 -38.79 -17.24
N GLU A 644 -11.97 -38.53 -17.11
CA GLU A 644 -12.97 -38.94 -18.09
C GLU A 644 -13.38 -37.73 -18.92
N PRO A 645 -13.62 -37.93 -20.24
CA PRO A 645 -13.60 -36.86 -21.22
C PRO A 645 -14.78 -35.93 -21.03
N VAL A 646 -14.49 -34.66 -20.84
CA VAL A 646 -15.50 -33.60 -20.94
C VAL A 646 -16.02 -33.64 -22.37
N ALA A 647 -17.25 -34.13 -22.50
CA ALA A 647 -18.02 -34.05 -23.72
C ALA A 647 -18.00 -32.60 -24.23
N ASN A 648 -17.69 -32.45 -25.52
CA ASN A 648 -17.97 -31.26 -26.31
C ASN A 648 -19.38 -30.74 -25.95
N LEU A 649 -19.42 -29.66 -25.18
CA LEU A 649 -20.52 -28.72 -25.23
C LEU A 649 -19.97 -27.50 -25.95
N GLU A 650 -20.14 -27.56 -27.27
CA GLU A 650 -20.17 -26.37 -28.12
C GLU A 650 -21.03 -25.30 -27.40
N PRO A 651 -20.49 -24.11 -27.09
CA PRO A 651 -21.35 -23.00 -26.80
C PRO A 651 -22.09 -22.68 -28.10
N ALA A 652 -23.40 -22.93 -28.07
CA ALA A 652 -24.34 -22.61 -29.12
C ALA A 652 -24.00 -21.25 -29.73
N ALA A 653 -23.65 -21.28 -31.02
CA ALA A 653 -23.58 -20.11 -31.87
C ALA A 653 -24.91 -19.35 -31.76
N ARG A 654 -24.95 -18.32 -30.91
CA ARG A 654 -25.91 -17.24 -31.01
C ARG A 654 -25.30 -16.24 -31.97
N GLU A 655 -25.86 -16.25 -33.17
CA GLU A 655 -25.54 -15.37 -34.29
C GLU A 655 -25.32 -13.92 -33.83
N SER A 656 -24.06 -13.51 -33.72
CA SER A 656 -23.69 -12.10 -33.80
C SER A 656 -23.38 -11.81 -35.27
N GLY A 657 -24.10 -10.84 -35.83
CA GLY A 657 -24.01 -10.47 -37.23
C GLY A 657 -22.58 -10.14 -37.63
N ARG A 658 -22.10 -10.85 -38.64
CA ARG A 658 -20.84 -10.56 -39.35
C ARG A 658 -20.98 -9.23 -40.09
N TRP A 659 -20.03 -8.29 -39.92
CA TRP A 659 -19.81 -7.22 -40.89
C TRP A 659 -18.67 -7.52 -41.86
N ALA A 660 -18.88 -7.08 -43.10
CA ALA A 660 -17.83 -6.68 -44.03
C ALA A 660 -17.45 -5.22 -43.70
N LEU A 661 -16.27 -4.99 -43.13
CA LEU A 661 -15.70 -3.64 -43.02
C LEU A 661 -15.18 -3.27 -44.42
N ALA A 662 -16.05 -2.76 -45.29
CA ALA A 662 -15.60 -2.23 -46.58
C ALA A 662 -14.95 -0.84 -46.35
N GLY A 663 -13.71 -0.86 -45.88
CA GLY A 663 -12.84 0.31 -45.82
C GLY A 663 -12.21 0.59 -47.19
N SER A 664 -11.98 1.86 -47.50
CA SER A 664 -11.13 2.23 -48.64
C SER A 664 -9.69 1.75 -48.41
N ASP A 665 -8.94 1.41 -49.46
CA ASP A 665 -7.58 0.82 -49.39
C ASP A 665 -6.54 1.65 -48.60
N ASP A 666 -6.87 2.86 -48.15
CA ASP A 666 -5.97 3.79 -47.48
C ASP A 666 -6.31 4.13 -46.02
N GLU A 667 -7.37 3.56 -45.43
CA GLU A 667 -7.88 3.93 -44.09
C GLU A 667 -7.90 2.76 -43.08
N VAL A 668 -7.53 3.02 -41.82
CA VAL A 668 -7.63 2.06 -40.71
C VAL A 668 -9.04 2.13 -40.12
N THR A 669 -9.81 1.05 -40.16
CA THR A 669 -11.16 1.02 -39.57
C THR A 669 -11.13 0.33 -38.21
N LEU A 670 -11.64 1.00 -37.16
CA LEU A 670 -11.76 0.49 -35.80
C LEU A 670 -13.22 0.40 -35.36
N GLY A 671 -13.59 -0.68 -34.68
CA GLY A 671 -14.93 -0.85 -34.14
C GLY A 671 -15.07 -2.07 -33.24
N PHE A 672 -16.14 -2.13 -32.46
CA PHE A 672 -16.44 -3.28 -31.62
C PHE A 672 -17.13 -4.37 -32.41
N ALA A 673 -16.95 -5.64 -32.04
CA ALA A 673 -17.52 -6.80 -32.71
C ALA A 673 -19.07 -6.88 -32.72
N ALA A 674 -19.76 -6.03 -31.96
CA ALA A 674 -21.24 -5.95 -31.93
C ALA A 674 -21.73 -4.48 -31.81
N GLU A 675 -22.62 -4.03 -32.71
CA GLU A 675 -23.20 -2.67 -32.68
C GLU A 675 -24.38 -2.55 -31.70
N ARG A 676 -25.05 -3.66 -31.38
CA ARG A 676 -26.20 -3.71 -30.47
C ARG A 676 -26.13 -4.96 -29.62
N LEU A 677 -25.96 -4.76 -28.32
CA LEU A 677 -25.92 -5.86 -27.35
C LEU A 677 -27.01 -5.67 -26.30
N ARG A 678 -27.66 -6.76 -25.88
CA ARG A 678 -28.61 -6.76 -24.77
C ARG A 678 -28.00 -7.49 -23.58
N LEU A 679 -27.95 -6.84 -22.42
CA LEU A 679 -27.38 -7.37 -21.18
C LEU A 679 -28.38 -7.26 -20.02
N ALA A 680 -28.41 -8.28 -19.16
CA ALA A 680 -29.10 -8.19 -17.88
C ALA A 680 -28.25 -7.40 -16.87
N ALA A 681 -28.89 -6.72 -15.91
CA ALA A 681 -28.16 -6.02 -14.84
C ALA A 681 -27.33 -7.02 -14.00
N GLY A 682 -26.04 -6.75 -13.83
CA GLY A 682 -25.08 -7.61 -13.16
C GLY A 682 -24.39 -8.66 -14.06
N GLU A 683 -24.80 -8.80 -15.32
CA GLU A 683 -24.17 -9.73 -16.28
C GLU A 683 -22.80 -9.20 -16.75
N GLU A 684 -21.81 -10.10 -16.85
CA GLU A 684 -20.50 -9.82 -17.42
C GLU A 684 -20.41 -10.33 -18.86
N ILE A 685 -19.80 -9.53 -19.74
CA ILE A 685 -19.55 -9.93 -21.13
C ILE A 685 -18.15 -9.50 -21.60
N GLU A 686 -17.61 -10.27 -22.54
CA GLU A 686 -16.40 -9.90 -23.29
C GLU A 686 -16.77 -9.29 -24.65
N LEU A 687 -16.32 -8.05 -24.88
CA LEU A 687 -16.52 -7.32 -26.12
C LEU A 687 -15.17 -7.09 -26.82
N ALA A 688 -15.01 -7.67 -28.00
CA ALA A 688 -13.79 -7.54 -28.79
C ALA A 688 -13.76 -6.20 -29.55
N LEU A 689 -12.67 -5.45 -29.40
CA LEU A 689 -12.31 -4.30 -30.22
C LEU A 689 -11.51 -4.79 -31.43
N THR A 690 -12.04 -4.54 -32.63
CA THR A 690 -11.50 -5.05 -33.89
C THR A 690 -10.96 -3.93 -34.76
N VAL A 691 -9.94 -4.26 -35.56
CA VAL A 691 -9.34 -3.39 -36.56
C VAL A 691 -9.31 -4.08 -37.92
N GLU A 692 -9.49 -3.31 -38.98
CA GLU A 692 -9.25 -3.72 -40.36
C GLU A 692 -8.44 -2.64 -41.08
N THR A 693 -7.29 -3.00 -41.63
CA THR A 693 -6.38 -2.07 -42.30
C THR A 693 -5.62 -2.72 -43.45
N ALA A 694 -5.51 -2.04 -44.59
CA ALA A 694 -4.67 -2.47 -45.70
C ALA A 694 -3.19 -2.08 -45.53
N ARG A 695 -2.92 -0.99 -44.79
CA ARG A 695 -1.55 -0.54 -44.48
C ARG A 695 -1.07 -1.11 -43.14
N PRO A 696 0.23 -1.42 -43.00
CA PRO A 696 0.74 -2.03 -41.79
C PRO A 696 0.80 -1.01 -40.64
N VAL A 697 0.27 -1.43 -39.48
CA VAL A 697 0.21 -0.68 -38.22
C VAL A 697 1.09 -1.35 -37.17
N SER A 698 1.83 -0.55 -36.40
CA SER A 698 2.75 -1.00 -35.35
C SER A 698 2.27 -0.61 -33.95
N HIS A 699 1.65 0.56 -33.81
CA HIS A 699 1.13 1.10 -32.56
C HIS A 699 -0.28 1.68 -32.77
N LEU A 700 -1.13 1.54 -31.77
CA LEU A 700 -2.54 1.93 -31.81
C LEU A 700 -2.98 2.52 -30.45
N PRO A 701 -2.58 3.76 -30.14
CA PRO A 701 -3.18 4.52 -29.05
C PRO A 701 -4.62 4.93 -29.40
N LEU A 702 -5.56 4.70 -28.47
CA LEU A 702 -6.96 5.09 -28.59
C LEU A 702 -7.62 5.30 -27.22
N VAL A 703 -8.71 6.06 -27.20
CA VAL A 703 -9.54 6.32 -26.02
C VAL A 703 -10.95 5.79 -26.29
N VAL A 704 -11.44 4.92 -25.41
CA VAL A 704 -12.82 4.44 -25.41
C VAL A 704 -13.59 5.14 -24.29
N VAL A 705 -14.74 5.72 -24.61
CA VAL A 705 -15.62 6.40 -23.66
C VAL A 705 -16.88 5.57 -23.43
N TYR A 706 -17.31 5.49 -22.18
CA TYR A 706 -18.50 4.78 -21.72
C TYR A 706 -19.19 5.53 -20.58
N ASP A 707 -20.46 5.20 -20.30
CA ASP A 707 -21.16 5.73 -19.14
C ASP A 707 -20.93 4.84 -17.90
N PRO A 708 -20.22 5.32 -16.86
CA PRO A 708 -19.93 4.54 -15.66
C PRO A 708 -21.16 4.27 -14.77
N ALA A 709 -22.29 4.97 -15.00
CA ALA A 709 -23.54 4.66 -14.31
C ALA A 709 -24.13 3.32 -14.79
N HIS A 710 -23.94 2.99 -16.07
CA HIS A 710 -24.57 1.84 -16.71
C HIS A 710 -23.60 0.66 -16.89
N VAL A 711 -22.31 0.90 -17.09
CA VAL A 711 -21.30 -0.15 -17.36
C VAL A 711 -20.06 0.05 -16.52
N GLU A 712 -19.51 -1.05 -16.01
CA GLU A 712 -18.21 -1.12 -15.35
C GLU A 712 -17.24 -1.95 -16.18
N VAL A 713 -16.01 -1.46 -16.35
CA VAL A 713 -14.95 -2.19 -17.06
C VAL A 713 -14.16 -2.99 -16.01
N VAL A 714 -14.26 -4.32 -16.07
CA VAL A 714 -13.63 -5.23 -15.10
C VAL A 714 -12.17 -5.50 -15.47
N ALA A 715 -11.89 -5.70 -16.76
CA ALA A 715 -10.54 -5.98 -17.25
C ALA A 715 -10.42 -5.66 -18.75
N VAL A 716 -9.18 -5.46 -19.19
CA VAL A 716 -8.84 -5.38 -20.61
C VAL A 716 -7.76 -6.43 -20.90
N ALA A 717 -8.03 -7.30 -21.86
CA ALA A 717 -7.09 -8.31 -22.33
C ALA A 717 -6.57 -7.95 -23.72
N ALA A 718 -5.32 -8.33 -24.00
CA ALA A 718 -4.70 -8.07 -25.31
C ALA A 718 -5.30 -8.98 -26.40
N GLY A 719 -5.59 -8.43 -27.58
CA GLY A 719 -6.07 -9.16 -28.75
C GLY A 719 -4.95 -9.59 -29.70
N GLU A 720 -5.26 -10.43 -30.69
CA GLU A 720 -4.27 -11.11 -31.55
C GLU A 720 -3.70 -10.30 -32.71
N PHE A 721 -4.26 -9.12 -33.01
CA PHE A 721 -3.89 -8.36 -34.21
C PHE A 721 -2.41 -7.97 -34.26
N LEU A 722 -1.80 -7.56 -33.14
CA LEU A 722 -0.39 -7.13 -33.12
C LEU A 722 0.60 -8.28 -32.87
N GLY A 723 0.14 -9.54 -32.91
CA GLY A 723 0.97 -10.74 -32.73
C GLY A 723 0.50 -11.62 -31.58
N GLY A 724 1.24 -12.70 -31.31
CA GLY A 724 0.94 -13.64 -30.22
C GLY A 724 1.37 -13.16 -28.82
N ALA A 725 1.15 -13.97 -27.80
CA ALA A 725 1.63 -13.70 -26.44
C ALA A 725 3.16 -13.48 -26.43
N GLY A 726 3.61 -12.33 -25.92
CA GLY A 726 5.02 -11.93 -25.91
C GLY A 726 5.50 -11.14 -27.13
N GLU A 727 4.65 -10.94 -28.14
CA GLU A 727 4.95 -10.13 -29.35
C GLU A 727 4.19 -8.80 -29.37
N ARG A 728 3.27 -8.64 -28.42
CA ARG A 728 2.35 -7.52 -28.28
C ARG A 728 2.36 -7.03 -26.83
N GLU A 729 2.13 -5.74 -26.66
CA GLU A 729 1.86 -5.10 -25.39
C GLU A 729 0.55 -4.32 -25.53
N VAL A 730 -0.37 -4.51 -24.59
CA VAL A 730 -1.58 -3.69 -24.48
C VAL A 730 -1.58 -3.10 -23.09
N LEU A 731 -1.39 -1.79 -23.02
CA LEU A 731 -1.50 -1.00 -21.81
C LEU A 731 -2.91 -0.40 -21.77
N ALA A 732 -3.59 -0.59 -20.64
CA ALA A 732 -4.90 -0.01 -20.39
C ALA A 732 -4.84 0.78 -19.08
N ASP A 733 -5.20 2.06 -19.11
CA ASP A 733 -5.43 2.86 -17.90
C ASP A 733 -6.95 2.97 -17.65
N LEU A 734 -7.37 2.43 -16.51
CA LEU A 734 -8.75 2.39 -16.01
C LEU A 734 -8.96 3.35 -14.83
N SER A 735 -7.99 4.22 -14.52
CA SER A 735 -8.03 5.13 -13.38
C SER A 735 -9.09 6.23 -13.49
N HIS A 736 -9.64 6.45 -14.69
CA HIS A 736 -10.64 7.47 -14.97
C HIS A 736 -12.00 6.82 -15.26
N PRO A 737 -13.00 6.91 -14.35
CA PRO A 737 -14.33 6.38 -14.59
C PRO A 737 -14.98 7.03 -15.83
N GLY A 738 -15.43 6.20 -16.77
CA GLY A 738 -16.05 6.63 -18.03
C GLY A 738 -15.10 6.75 -19.22
N GLU A 739 -13.79 6.60 -19.02
CA GLU A 739 -12.79 6.57 -20.10
C GLU A 739 -11.86 5.36 -19.95
N ILE A 740 -11.38 4.84 -21.07
CA ILE A 740 -10.36 3.78 -21.13
C ILE A 740 -9.28 4.25 -22.09
N TRP A 741 -8.10 4.52 -21.56
CA TRP A 741 -6.94 4.86 -22.37
C TRP A 741 -6.23 3.56 -22.75
N LEU A 742 -6.24 3.22 -24.03
CA LEU A 742 -5.70 1.97 -24.57
C LEU A 742 -4.52 2.27 -25.48
N GLY A 743 -3.36 1.72 -25.14
CA GLY A 743 -2.19 1.69 -26.02
C GLY A 743 -1.87 0.25 -26.40
N ALA A 744 -2.10 -0.12 -27.65
CA ALA A 744 -1.68 -1.41 -28.18
C ALA A 744 -0.44 -1.26 -29.08
N SER A 745 0.66 -1.92 -28.76
CA SER A 745 1.93 -1.83 -29.50
C SER A 745 2.52 -3.20 -29.78
N ARG A 746 3.17 -3.32 -30.94
CA ARG A 746 3.98 -4.50 -31.29
C ARG A 746 5.35 -4.39 -30.62
N LEU A 747 5.76 -5.44 -29.90
CA LEU A 747 6.99 -5.45 -29.10
C LEU A 747 8.19 -5.91 -29.95
N GLY A 748 9.27 -5.12 -29.94
CA GLY A 748 10.53 -5.39 -30.65
C GLY A 748 10.56 -4.91 -32.11
N ASP A 749 11.66 -5.17 -32.82
CA ASP A 749 11.90 -4.76 -34.22
C ASP A 749 11.19 -5.68 -35.23
N ARG A 750 9.89 -5.93 -35.00
CA ARG A 750 9.08 -6.83 -35.81
C ARG A 750 8.32 -6.05 -36.89
N PRO A 751 8.10 -6.65 -38.08
CA PRO A 751 7.39 -5.96 -39.17
C PRO A 751 5.98 -5.54 -38.73
N ALA A 752 5.49 -4.39 -39.15
CA ALA A 752 4.14 -3.93 -38.81
C ALA A 752 3.03 -4.82 -39.45
N VAL A 753 1.85 -4.90 -38.83
CA VAL A 753 0.78 -5.83 -39.24
C VAL A 753 -0.30 -5.12 -40.06
N ALA A 754 -0.69 -5.72 -41.19
CA ALA A 754 -1.87 -5.35 -41.96
C ALA A 754 -2.88 -6.51 -41.98
N GLY A 755 -4.15 -6.22 -42.25
CA GLY A 755 -5.24 -7.18 -42.27
C GLY A 755 -6.32 -6.85 -41.24
N ARG A 756 -7.10 -7.87 -40.87
CA ARG A 756 -8.18 -7.77 -39.89
C ARG A 756 -7.84 -8.58 -38.64
N GLY A 757 -8.13 -8.05 -37.47
CA GLY A 757 -7.99 -8.80 -36.21
C GLY A 757 -8.49 -8.06 -34.99
N THR A 758 -8.42 -8.72 -33.83
CA THR A 758 -8.81 -8.16 -32.54
C THR A 758 -7.63 -7.44 -31.91
N VAL A 759 -7.80 -6.18 -31.53
CA VAL A 759 -6.78 -5.36 -30.86
C VAL A 759 -6.78 -5.62 -29.35
N ALA A 760 -7.96 -5.64 -28.75
CA ALA A 760 -8.18 -5.85 -27.32
C ALA A 760 -9.54 -6.48 -27.07
N VAL A 761 -9.69 -7.16 -25.93
CA VAL A 761 -10.96 -7.70 -25.45
C VAL A 761 -11.31 -6.99 -24.15
N LEU A 762 -12.44 -6.29 -24.13
CA LEU A 762 -12.94 -5.57 -22.97
C LEU A 762 -13.90 -6.48 -22.20
N ARG A 763 -13.61 -6.73 -20.92
CA ARG A 763 -14.54 -7.43 -20.02
C ARG A 763 -15.38 -6.39 -19.29
N LEU A 764 -16.67 -6.35 -19.60
CA LEU A 764 -17.64 -5.34 -19.14
C LEU A 764 -18.65 -5.99 -18.21
N ARG A 765 -19.08 -5.28 -17.17
CA ARG A 765 -20.17 -5.67 -16.27
C ARG A 765 -21.28 -4.63 -16.33
N ALA A 766 -22.52 -5.07 -16.54
CA ALA A 766 -23.68 -4.19 -16.52
C ALA A 766 -24.05 -3.78 -15.07
N ARG A 767 -24.28 -2.48 -14.82
CA ARG A 767 -24.66 -1.93 -13.51
C ARG A 767 -26.15 -1.59 -13.45
N GLU A 768 -26.54 -0.42 -13.94
CA GLU A 768 -27.93 0.05 -13.93
C GLU A 768 -28.65 -0.24 -15.25
N ALA A 769 -29.97 -0.44 -15.16
CA ALA A 769 -30.81 -0.65 -16.35
C ALA A 769 -30.95 0.65 -17.14
N GLY A 770 -30.54 0.65 -18.41
CA GLY A 770 -30.57 1.80 -19.29
C GLY A 770 -29.96 1.51 -20.66
N THR A 771 -30.00 2.49 -21.56
CA THR A 771 -29.33 2.42 -22.87
C THR A 771 -28.08 3.26 -22.81
N THR A 772 -26.91 2.67 -23.05
CA THR A 772 -25.63 3.38 -23.08
C THR A 772 -24.89 3.11 -24.38
N GLU A 773 -24.05 4.04 -24.82
CA GLU A 773 -23.18 3.90 -25.98
C GLU A 773 -21.72 3.71 -25.53
N LEU A 774 -20.99 2.85 -26.23
CA LEU A 774 -19.57 2.63 -26.11
C LEU A 774 -18.92 3.22 -27.37
N ALA A 775 -18.19 4.32 -27.21
CA ALA A 775 -17.65 5.09 -28.33
C ALA A 775 -16.12 5.10 -28.29
N ILE A 776 -15.48 5.14 -29.45
CA ILE A 776 -14.05 5.42 -29.56
C ILE A 776 -13.94 6.92 -29.81
N ASP A 777 -13.52 7.68 -28.81
CA ASP A 777 -13.46 9.15 -28.87
C ASP A 777 -12.25 9.62 -29.70
N SER A 778 -11.12 8.95 -29.54
CA SER A 778 -9.93 9.20 -30.34
C SER A 778 -9.17 7.91 -30.65
N ALA A 779 -8.54 7.85 -31.81
CA ALA A 779 -7.62 6.80 -32.20
C ALA A 779 -6.52 7.39 -33.10
N ALA A 780 -5.29 6.94 -32.95
CA ALA A 780 -4.17 7.42 -33.75
C ALA A 780 -3.25 6.25 -34.17
N PRO A 781 -3.68 5.40 -35.13
CA PRO A 781 -2.86 4.30 -35.64
C PRO A 781 -1.54 4.82 -36.23
N LEU A 782 -0.42 4.21 -35.86
CA LEU A 782 0.92 4.57 -36.33
C LEU A 782 1.54 3.44 -37.16
N GLY A 783 2.22 3.80 -38.24
CA GLY A 783 3.02 2.88 -39.05
C GLY A 783 4.34 2.47 -38.39
N PRO A 784 5.14 1.58 -39.03
CA PRO A 784 6.48 1.24 -38.55
C PRO A 784 7.43 2.45 -38.52
N ASP A 785 7.15 3.47 -39.33
CA ASP A 785 7.82 4.77 -39.39
C ASP A 785 7.33 5.78 -38.34
N LEU A 786 6.42 5.37 -37.44
CA LEU A 786 5.71 6.23 -36.47
C LEU A 786 4.88 7.34 -37.13
N ALA A 787 4.65 7.28 -38.45
CA ALA A 787 3.78 8.21 -39.14
C ALA A 787 2.30 7.85 -38.89
N PRO A 788 1.42 8.84 -38.64
CA PRO A 788 0.01 8.60 -38.41
C PRO A 788 -0.69 8.05 -39.66
N ARG A 789 -1.63 7.14 -39.45
CA ARG A 789 -2.54 6.61 -40.48
C ARG A 789 -3.94 7.23 -40.30
N PRO A 790 -4.65 7.56 -41.38
CA PRO A 790 -6.04 8.00 -41.28
C PRO A 790 -6.90 6.87 -40.69
N VAL A 791 -7.86 7.23 -39.84
CA VAL A 791 -8.65 6.28 -39.06
C VAL A 791 -10.14 6.60 -39.12
N ARG A 792 -10.94 5.55 -39.26
CA ARG A 792 -12.40 5.59 -39.14
C ARG A 792 -12.84 4.77 -37.94
N VAL A 793 -13.63 5.36 -37.05
CA VAL A 793 -14.16 4.70 -35.86
C VAL A 793 -15.65 4.42 -35.99
N LEU A 794 -16.10 3.26 -35.50
CA LEU A 794 -17.50 2.85 -35.47
C LEU A 794 -17.94 2.65 -33.99
N PRO A 795 -18.95 3.37 -33.48
CA PRO A 795 -19.44 3.21 -32.11
C PRO A 795 -20.31 1.96 -31.95
N ALA A 796 -20.49 1.49 -30.71
CA ALA A 796 -21.38 0.38 -30.36
C ALA A 796 -22.41 0.80 -29.31
N ARG A 797 -23.66 0.35 -29.43
CA ARG A 797 -24.76 0.64 -28.48
C ARG A 797 -25.07 -0.58 -27.61
N LEU A 798 -25.15 -0.37 -26.31
CA LEU A 798 -25.48 -1.38 -25.30
C LEU A 798 -26.86 -1.08 -24.69
N LEU A 799 -27.75 -2.08 -24.70
CA LEU A 799 -29.08 -2.04 -24.11
C LEU A 799 -29.08 -2.89 -22.84
N ILE A 800 -29.18 -2.28 -21.67
CA ILE A 800 -29.15 -2.96 -20.37
C ILE A 800 -30.56 -2.94 -19.80
N GLY A 801 -31.22 -4.10 -19.69
CA GLY A 801 -32.64 -4.11 -19.31
C GLY A 801 -33.24 -5.49 -19.06
N THR A 802 -34.40 -5.49 -18.37
CA THR A 802 -35.13 -6.69 -17.93
C THR A 802 -35.66 -7.50 -19.12
N THR A 803 -35.55 -8.82 -19.01
CA THR A 803 -36.10 -9.81 -19.95
C THR A 803 -37.62 -9.77 -20.01
N GLU A 804 -38.21 -8.80 -20.69
CA GLU A 804 -39.60 -8.89 -21.15
C GLU A 804 -39.73 -8.20 -22.52
N PRO A 805 -40.28 -8.88 -23.55
CA PRO A 805 -40.42 -8.27 -24.87
C PRO A 805 -41.45 -7.14 -24.81
N PRO A 806 -41.28 -6.05 -25.58
CA PRO A 806 -42.30 -5.01 -25.66
C PRO A 806 -43.59 -5.61 -26.23
N ARG A 807 -44.69 -5.56 -25.47
CA ARG A 807 -46.03 -5.82 -25.99
C ARG A 807 -46.29 -4.83 -27.14
N GLY A 808 -46.47 -5.36 -28.35
CA GLY A 808 -46.89 -4.58 -29.51
C GLY A 808 -48.26 -3.93 -29.29
N PRO A 809 -48.64 -2.95 -30.12
CA PRO A 809 -49.94 -2.30 -30.02
C PRO A 809 -51.07 -3.33 -30.18
N ARG A 810 -51.96 -3.40 -29.19
CA ARG A 810 -53.16 -4.26 -29.23
C ARG A 810 -54.06 -3.80 -30.38
N THR A 811 -54.36 -4.70 -31.31
CA THR A 811 -55.43 -4.53 -32.29
C THR A 811 -56.80 -4.68 -31.63
N PRO A 812 -57.82 -3.93 -32.06
CA PRO A 812 -59.16 -3.98 -31.48
C PRO A 812 -59.95 -5.17 -32.05
N THR A 813 -59.67 -6.39 -31.60
CA THR A 813 -60.50 -7.57 -31.94
C THR A 813 -60.58 -8.65 -30.85
N GLU A 814 -60.11 -8.39 -29.63
CA GLU A 814 -60.27 -9.33 -28.50
C GLU A 814 -61.09 -8.69 -27.37
N TRP A 815 -62.37 -8.46 -27.65
CA TRP A 815 -63.47 -8.43 -26.68
C TRP A 815 -64.70 -9.00 -27.38
N LEU A 816 -64.72 -10.32 -27.58
CA LEU A 816 -65.91 -11.12 -27.86
C LEU A 816 -65.74 -12.48 -27.19
#